data_AF-A0A6J6M4M6-F1
#
_entry.id   AF-A0A6J6M4M6-F1
#
_cell.length_a   1.000
_cell.length_b   1.000
_cell.length_c   1.000
_cell.angle_alpha   90.00
_cell.angle_beta   90.00
_cell.angle_gamma   90.00
#
_symmetry.space_group_name_H-M   'P 1'
#
loop_
_entity.id
_entity.type
_entity.pdbx_description
1 polymer ?
#
loop_
_entity_poly.entity_id
_entity_poly.type
_entity_poly.pdbx_seq_one_letter_code
_entity_poly.pdbx_strand_id
1 'polypeptide(L)'
;MRKKLIVVPALVSFALLIAAQAPAAVADVRISATTATPSIPRATITLATTGKGPSAVVVDPYGGVYTADTRANTVTKITPEGDAFILGTTGHLPTALALDLTGNIYTANSGDNTVTKITPGGVSTLFGATGNQPMGIKVDASGNVYTANYQDSTVTKISATGVSSTLAATGTHPLGLALDPAGNVYTANEGSDTVTKITPDGTQSTFGTTGGWPQAIAIDLAGSVFTANWNSANVSMITSGGTSSIIGKTGRRPIGITIDPNGNLYVTNDGSDSVSQLTPGGDSRVIAVAGRRPIGITSDAAGNLFVANSVSNTVSQIFPRPPIRPNVLTLSTVTVASAGNPSAWIIPFYNDVYESSASCQAALPAVQAATQADPDTGVQAVASTSCMEVGSVPYNFDIAETELTVAQWVAFLNTVDPLGSNRHHLWDAPESSAVWPKFGSINRNLKAPLGQRYYVASSAWANKPYNSADFSRAARFANAAQNGTVLSKKTSPVTTVSGQQLQVTTYTVRLSSKTETGMYTMKNRKATRNSKTGFMISSQNEWIKAAYYDPNGGGKFSYWDYPTNPGLYVNCPVDTSGCSTGEQPVATQLDVNGNVTNAGTQPLATFESLPGSAPDWCPQPFTAAQCSQTPVPLFPAYGGNVSSVGQALTRSPWGTLDQGGNVVEITDTIAPPPKLSDPSIVWRRWHGGVVTATAYQMWLSAVGVTPQTIPGYSINPFRGIRLVVQGTK
;
A
#
# COMPACT_ATOMS: atom_id res chain seq x y z
N MET A 1 -44.33 76.17 -12.20
CA MET A 1 -44.03 77.18 -13.25
C MET A 1 -42.64 76.93 -13.82
N ARG A 2 -42.31 77.44 -15.02
CA ARG A 2 -40.98 77.79 -15.61
C ARG A 2 -39.69 77.07 -15.07
N LYS A 3 -38.74 76.58 -15.90
CA LYS A 3 -38.54 76.65 -17.36
C LYS A 3 -37.45 75.62 -17.82
N LYS A 4 -37.39 75.41 -19.15
CA LYS A 4 -36.27 74.96 -20.03
C LYS A 4 -34.86 75.37 -19.56
N LEU A 5 -33.74 74.80 -20.04
CA LEU A 5 -33.37 74.05 -21.28
C LEU A 5 -32.39 72.89 -20.86
N ILE A 6 -31.62 72.06 -21.63
CA ILE A 6 -31.07 71.99 -23.00
C ILE A 6 -31.05 70.51 -23.50
N VAL A 7 -30.97 70.29 -24.82
CA VAL A 7 -30.77 69.00 -25.54
C VAL A 7 -29.78 69.25 -26.72
N VAL A 8 -29.32 68.19 -27.42
CA VAL A 8 -28.62 68.16 -28.76
C VAL A 8 -27.09 68.00 -28.68
N PRO A 9 -26.45 67.05 -29.42
CA PRO A 9 -26.94 65.76 -29.96
C PRO A 9 -25.96 64.58 -29.73
N ALA A 10 -26.28 63.41 -30.29
CA ALA A 10 -25.32 62.32 -30.55
C ALA A 10 -24.99 62.23 -32.05
N LEU A 11 -23.88 61.56 -32.40
CA LEU A 11 -23.62 61.04 -33.75
C LEU A 11 -22.95 59.66 -33.65
N VAL A 12 -23.22 58.79 -34.62
CA VAL A 12 -23.08 57.33 -34.52
C VAL A 12 -22.38 56.77 -35.76
N SER A 13 -21.46 55.80 -35.58
CA SER A 13 -21.13 54.69 -36.51
C SER A 13 -19.84 53.94 -36.09
N PHE A 14 -19.60 52.66 -36.42
CA PHE A 14 -20.48 51.50 -36.66
C PHE A 14 -19.62 50.21 -36.74
N ALA A 15 -19.85 49.21 -35.88
CA ALA A 15 -19.39 47.80 -36.00
C ALA A 15 -19.91 47.02 -34.77
N LEU A 16 -21.07 46.37 -34.82
CA LEU A 16 -21.34 45.06 -35.41
C LEU A 16 -20.58 43.90 -34.71
N LEU A 17 -21.26 43.26 -33.75
CA LEU A 17 -20.95 41.91 -33.28
C LEU A 17 -22.26 41.10 -33.30
N ILE A 18 -22.25 39.92 -33.91
CA ILE A 18 -23.44 39.06 -34.02
C ILE A 18 -23.55 38.18 -32.78
N ALA A 19 -24.77 38.03 -32.25
CA ALA A 19 -25.03 37.32 -31.00
C ALA A 19 -25.20 35.80 -31.18
N ALA A 20 -24.82 35.05 -30.15
CA ALA A 20 -25.35 33.72 -29.86
C ALA A 20 -25.93 33.74 -28.43
N GLN A 21 -27.15 33.27 -28.24
CA GLN A 21 -27.86 33.33 -26.95
C GLN A 21 -27.61 32.07 -26.12
N ALA A 22 -27.35 32.25 -24.82
CA ALA A 22 -27.43 31.18 -23.82
C ALA A 22 -28.75 31.31 -23.03
N PRO A 23 -29.47 30.20 -22.75
CA PRO A 23 -30.78 30.27 -22.11
C PRO A 23 -30.72 30.37 -20.58
N ALA A 24 -31.64 31.16 -20.02
CA ALA A 24 -32.22 31.14 -18.67
C ALA A 24 -31.37 30.62 -17.49
N ALA A 25 -31.01 31.52 -16.58
CA ALA A 25 -30.51 31.16 -15.25
C ALA A 25 -31.62 30.58 -14.36
N VAL A 26 -31.32 29.50 -13.64
CA VAL A 26 -32.10 29.02 -12.48
C VAL A 26 -31.52 29.67 -11.22
N ALA A 27 -32.38 30.06 -10.28
CA ALA A 27 -31.97 30.83 -9.10
C ALA A 27 -31.23 29.96 -8.06
N ASP A 28 -29.96 30.30 -7.81
CA ASP A 28 -29.16 29.72 -6.73
C ASP A 28 -29.73 30.11 -5.35
N VAL A 29 -30.24 29.13 -4.61
CA VAL A 29 -30.70 29.33 -3.23
C VAL A 29 -29.49 29.44 -2.31
N ARG A 30 -28.97 30.66 -2.13
CA ARG A 30 -27.86 30.96 -1.22
C ARG A 30 -28.26 30.77 0.25
N ILE A 31 -28.13 29.54 0.74
CA ILE A 31 -28.17 29.24 2.18
C ILE A 31 -26.86 29.73 2.81
N SER A 32 -26.89 30.91 3.43
CA SER A 32 -25.78 31.45 4.23
C SER A 32 -25.59 30.64 5.52
N ALA A 33 -24.93 29.49 5.42
CA ALA A 33 -24.59 28.64 6.55
C ALA A 33 -23.40 29.19 7.35
N THR A 34 -23.64 30.19 8.21
CA THR A 34 -22.69 30.64 9.23
C THR A 34 -22.60 29.65 10.39
N THR A 35 -22.13 28.44 10.10
CA THR A 35 -21.62 27.52 11.11
C THR A 35 -20.13 27.30 10.89
N ALA A 36 -19.32 27.77 11.83
CA ALA A 36 -17.93 27.34 11.91
C ALA A 36 -17.94 25.83 12.19
N THR A 37 -17.63 25.01 11.19
CA THR A 37 -17.45 23.57 11.39
C THR A 37 -16.30 23.39 12.37
N PRO A 38 -16.50 22.71 13.51
CA PRO A 38 -15.39 22.34 14.37
C PRO A 38 -14.53 21.36 13.56
N SER A 39 -13.38 21.86 13.08
CA SER A 39 -12.42 21.04 12.36
C SER A 39 -11.96 19.94 13.31
N ILE A 40 -12.36 18.70 13.03
CA ILE A 40 -11.90 17.53 13.77
C ILE A 40 -10.38 17.59 13.78
N PRO A 41 -9.71 17.73 14.95
CA PRO A 41 -8.28 17.91 14.98
C PRO A 41 -7.59 16.75 14.26
N ARG A 42 -6.63 17.07 13.39
CA ARG A 42 -5.73 16.06 12.84
C ARG A 42 -5.07 15.36 14.01
N ALA A 43 -5.23 14.04 14.07
CA ALA A 43 -4.81 13.30 15.23
C ALA A 43 -3.30 13.45 15.44
N THR A 44 -2.91 13.78 16.66
CA THR A 44 -1.52 13.80 17.09
C THR A 44 -1.41 12.99 18.36
N ILE A 45 -0.45 12.07 18.39
CA ILE A 45 -0.18 11.21 19.53
C ILE A 45 1.29 11.34 19.95
N THR A 46 1.60 10.98 21.18
CA THR A 46 2.98 10.58 21.53
C THR A 46 3.16 9.14 21.10
N LEU A 47 4.04 8.87 20.14
CA LEU A 47 4.36 7.53 19.69
C LEU A 47 5.17 6.80 20.78
N ALA A 48 6.27 7.42 21.22
CA ALA A 48 7.05 6.92 22.35
C ALA A 48 7.88 8.02 23.02
N THR A 49 8.35 7.73 24.23
CA THR A 49 9.47 8.39 24.90
C THR A 49 10.79 7.87 24.33
N THR A 50 11.82 8.72 24.26
CA THR A 50 13.13 8.39 23.70
C THR A 50 14.26 8.76 24.67
N GLY A 51 15.52 8.68 24.23
CA GLY A 51 16.63 9.30 24.93
C GLY A 51 16.47 10.82 25.07
N LYS A 52 17.41 11.45 25.77
CA LYS A 52 17.31 12.89 26.08
C LYS A 52 17.64 13.74 24.86
N GLY A 53 16.75 14.67 24.52
CA GLY A 53 16.99 15.65 23.46
C GLY A 53 16.95 15.12 22.04
N PRO A 54 15.92 14.39 21.59
CA PRO A 54 15.78 13.96 20.20
C PRO A 54 15.80 15.17 19.26
N SER A 55 16.76 15.24 18.33
CA SER A 55 16.94 16.36 17.40
C SER A 55 16.45 16.05 15.99
N ALA A 56 16.83 14.90 15.44
CA ALA A 56 16.50 14.46 14.09
C ALA A 56 15.68 13.17 14.14
N VAL A 57 14.91 12.90 13.08
CA VAL A 57 14.10 11.69 12.95
C VAL A 57 14.07 11.21 11.50
N VAL A 58 14.16 9.90 11.30
CA VAL A 58 13.84 9.23 10.03
C VAL A 58 12.93 8.04 10.32
N VAL A 59 12.23 7.57 9.29
CA VAL A 59 11.42 6.36 9.32
C VAL A 59 11.96 5.39 8.26
N ASP A 60 12.15 4.13 8.62
CA ASP A 60 12.44 3.07 7.65
C ASP A 60 11.16 2.61 6.94
N PRO A 61 11.27 1.90 5.81
CA PRO A 61 10.08 1.51 5.04
C PRO A 61 9.25 0.39 5.70
N TYR A 62 9.72 -0.14 6.84
CA TYR A 62 8.95 -1.03 7.72
C TYR A 62 8.17 -0.23 8.79
N GLY A 63 8.22 1.11 8.77
CA GLY A 63 7.61 1.98 9.77
C GLY A 63 8.39 2.08 11.08
N GLY A 64 9.62 1.55 11.14
CA GLY A 64 10.51 1.73 12.27
C GLY A 64 11.04 3.17 12.30
N VAL A 65 10.88 3.87 13.41
CA VAL A 65 11.25 5.29 13.55
C VAL A 65 12.52 5.41 14.37
N TYR A 66 13.49 6.20 13.92
CA TYR A 66 14.80 6.35 14.55
C TYR A 66 15.04 7.82 14.87
N THR A 67 15.54 8.12 16.06
CA THR A 67 15.89 9.50 16.46
C THR A 67 17.26 9.58 17.13
N ALA A 68 17.99 10.66 16.86
CA ALA A 68 19.27 10.97 17.47
C ALA A 68 19.04 11.79 18.74
N ASP A 69 19.38 11.22 19.89
CA ASP A 69 19.15 11.82 21.20
C ASP A 69 20.38 12.67 21.61
N THR A 70 20.43 13.93 21.18
CA THR A 70 21.60 14.82 21.29
C THR A 70 22.15 14.98 22.71
N ARG A 71 21.31 14.78 23.74
CA ARG A 71 21.69 14.91 25.16
C ARG A 71 21.84 13.56 25.88
N ALA A 72 21.79 12.45 25.14
CA ALA A 72 22.09 11.10 25.62
C ALA A 72 23.22 10.39 24.83
N ASN A 73 23.61 10.93 23.67
CA ASN A 73 24.60 10.32 22.75
C ASN A 73 24.17 8.90 22.33
N THR A 74 22.90 8.77 21.95
CA THR A 74 22.26 7.52 21.52
C THR A 74 21.42 7.72 20.28
N VAL A 75 21.14 6.61 19.57
CA VAL A 75 19.99 6.51 18.67
C VAL A 75 18.91 5.67 19.36
N THR A 76 17.74 6.24 19.58
CA THR A 76 16.53 5.49 19.94
C THR A 76 15.89 4.94 18.67
N LYS A 77 15.58 3.64 18.63
CA LYS A 77 14.66 3.02 17.67
C LYS A 77 13.28 2.86 18.32
N ILE A 78 12.23 3.06 17.52
CA ILE A 78 10.83 2.91 17.88
C ILE A 78 10.17 1.99 16.84
N THR A 79 9.35 1.03 17.26
CA THR A 79 8.57 0.16 16.36
C THR A 79 7.33 0.89 15.81
N PRO A 80 6.72 0.41 14.71
CA PRO A 80 5.37 0.81 14.27
C PRO A 80 4.33 0.75 15.40
N GLU A 81 4.40 -0.29 16.24
CA GLU A 81 3.55 -0.51 17.40
C GLU A 81 3.74 0.55 18.50
N GLY A 82 4.88 1.26 18.48
CA GLY A 82 5.24 2.34 19.39
C GLY A 82 6.15 1.93 20.54
N ASP A 83 6.79 0.77 20.49
CA ASP A 83 7.76 0.32 21.50
C ASP A 83 9.14 0.89 21.22
N ALA A 84 9.82 1.45 22.21
CA ALA A 84 11.08 2.16 22.03
C ALA A 84 12.23 1.57 22.84
N PHE A 85 13.41 1.52 22.23
CA PHE A 85 14.66 1.05 22.82
C PHE A 85 15.87 1.78 22.22
N ILE A 86 16.97 1.84 22.97
CA ILE A 86 18.24 2.34 22.43
C ILE A 86 18.78 1.32 21.43
N LEU A 87 18.99 1.73 20.19
CA LEU A 87 19.61 0.91 19.14
C LEU A 87 21.13 0.84 19.35
N GLY A 88 21.76 1.96 19.65
CA GLY A 88 23.21 2.05 19.86
C GLY A 88 23.64 3.43 20.34
N THR A 89 24.91 3.55 20.73
CA THR A 89 25.55 4.80 21.15
C THR A 89 26.16 5.55 19.95
N THR A 90 26.36 6.85 20.11
CA THR A 90 26.99 7.75 19.13
C THR A 90 28.23 8.42 19.72
N GLY A 91 28.91 9.25 18.92
CA GLY A 91 29.75 10.32 19.46
C GLY A 91 28.93 11.41 20.17
N HIS A 92 29.60 12.43 20.68
CA HIS A 92 28.99 13.53 21.43
C HIS A 92 28.13 14.44 20.55
N LEU A 93 26.99 14.85 21.11
CA LEU A 93 26.04 15.79 20.49
C LEU A 93 25.64 15.36 19.07
N PRO A 94 25.02 14.18 18.88
CA PRO A 94 24.49 13.78 17.58
C PRO A 94 23.36 14.74 17.16
N THR A 95 23.55 15.46 16.05
CA THR A 95 22.67 16.57 15.61
C THR A 95 21.68 16.12 14.54
N ALA A 96 22.18 15.40 13.54
CA ALA A 96 21.39 14.87 12.44
C ALA A 96 21.70 13.40 12.20
N LEU A 97 20.77 12.69 11.54
CA LEU A 97 20.91 11.28 11.20
C LEU A 97 20.40 10.97 9.79
N ALA A 98 20.97 9.94 9.17
CA ALA A 98 20.56 9.39 7.88
C ALA A 98 20.41 7.87 7.98
N LEU A 99 19.63 7.28 7.07
CA LEU A 99 19.34 5.85 6.97
C LEU A 99 19.75 5.38 5.56
N ASP A 100 20.53 4.31 5.45
CA ASP A 100 20.76 3.65 4.14
C ASP A 100 19.71 2.56 3.87
N LEU A 101 19.62 2.13 2.60
CA LEU A 101 18.65 1.11 2.16
C LEU A 101 18.78 -0.21 2.93
N THR A 102 19.98 -0.56 3.42
CA THR A 102 20.22 -1.79 4.20
C THR A 102 19.83 -1.66 5.68
N GLY A 103 19.43 -0.47 6.12
CA GLY A 103 18.95 -0.20 7.47
C GLY A 103 20.03 0.30 8.44
N ASN A 104 21.24 0.64 7.97
CA ASN A 104 22.22 1.28 8.87
C ASN A 104 21.83 2.74 9.12
N ILE A 105 22.00 3.19 10.36
CA ILE A 105 21.89 4.60 10.75
C ILE A 105 23.26 5.23 10.76
N TYR A 106 23.38 6.45 10.23
CA TYR A 106 24.58 7.29 10.30
C TYR A 106 24.24 8.56 11.08
N THR A 107 25.02 8.93 12.09
CA THR A 107 24.81 10.17 12.87
C THR A 107 25.97 11.13 12.72
N ALA A 108 25.67 12.41 12.48
CA ALA A 108 26.64 13.51 12.55
C ALA A 108 26.86 13.89 14.02
N ASN A 109 28.07 13.68 14.54
CA ASN A 109 28.44 13.92 15.94
C ASN A 109 29.08 15.30 16.07
N SER A 110 28.26 16.34 16.30
CA SER A 110 28.70 17.73 16.28
C SER A 110 29.74 18.12 17.34
N GLY A 111 29.85 17.34 18.43
CA GLY A 111 30.86 17.55 19.48
C GLY A 111 32.20 16.86 19.21
N ASP A 112 32.24 15.87 18.31
CA ASP A 112 33.42 15.05 18.03
C ASP A 112 33.99 15.25 16.62
N ASN A 113 33.30 15.96 15.72
CA ASN A 113 33.64 16.08 14.30
C ASN A 113 33.76 14.71 13.59
N THR A 114 32.80 13.82 13.83
CA THR A 114 32.78 12.45 13.29
C THR A 114 31.39 12.03 12.82
N VAL A 115 31.35 10.94 12.04
CA VAL A 115 30.14 10.16 11.78
C VAL A 115 30.21 8.82 12.49
N THR A 116 29.18 8.46 13.28
CA THR A 116 28.97 7.08 13.75
C THR A 116 28.08 6.34 12.77
N LYS A 117 28.44 5.10 12.41
CA LYS A 117 27.56 4.13 11.72
C LYS A 117 27.05 3.10 12.73
N ILE A 118 25.75 2.88 12.79
CA ILE A 118 25.07 1.88 13.63
C ILE A 118 24.32 0.90 12.75
N THR A 119 24.56 -0.40 12.91
CA THR A 119 23.89 -1.45 12.11
C THR A 119 22.44 -1.70 12.56
N PRO A 120 21.60 -2.37 11.76
CA PRO A 120 20.28 -2.85 12.19
C PRO A 120 20.27 -3.70 13.47
N GLY A 121 21.41 -4.32 13.81
CA GLY A 121 21.62 -5.09 15.05
C GLY A 121 22.21 -4.29 16.21
N GLY A 122 22.34 -2.97 16.09
CA GLY A 122 22.80 -2.08 17.16
C GLY A 122 24.32 -1.93 17.32
N VAL A 123 25.12 -2.45 16.38
CA VAL A 123 26.58 -2.34 16.45
C VAL A 123 27.02 -0.95 15.98
N SER A 124 27.42 -0.10 16.92
CA SER A 124 28.00 1.23 16.66
C SER A 124 29.49 1.17 16.28
N THR A 125 29.89 1.96 15.28
CA THR A 125 31.26 2.08 14.76
C THR A 125 31.57 3.52 14.37
N LEU A 126 32.83 3.95 14.47
CA LEU A 126 33.29 5.18 13.83
C LEU A 126 33.34 4.94 12.31
N PHE A 127 32.62 5.75 11.54
CA PHE A 127 32.57 5.63 10.07
C PHE A 127 33.59 6.53 9.36
N GLY A 128 33.86 7.71 9.93
CA GLY A 128 34.86 8.65 9.41
C GLY A 128 34.85 9.99 10.15
N ALA A 129 35.84 10.83 9.86
CA ALA A 129 35.95 12.20 10.37
C ALA A 129 35.25 13.20 9.44
N THR A 130 34.88 14.37 9.96
CA THR A 130 34.25 15.48 9.23
C THR A 130 35.04 16.77 9.39
N GLY A 131 34.61 17.83 8.72
CA GLY A 131 34.95 19.19 9.16
C GLY A 131 34.29 19.55 10.50
N ASN A 132 34.56 20.75 11.00
CA ASN A 132 34.11 21.22 12.30
C ASN A 132 32.59 21.42 12.39
N GLN A 133 32.01 20.91 13.48
CA GLN A 133 30.60 20.98 13.82
C GLN A 133 29.68 20.48 12.68
N PRO A 134 29.70 19.18 12.35
CA PRO A 134 28.77 18.61 11.37
C PRO A 134 27.32 18.74 11.87
N MET A 135 26.48 19.42 11.08
CA MET A 135 25.08 19.74 11.44
C MET A 135 24.04 19.06 10.55
N GLY A 136 24.36 18.81 9.28
CA GLY A 136 23.51 18.08 8.34
C GLY A 136 24.18 16.80 7.86
N ILE A 137 23.38 15.77 7.54
CA ILE A 137 23.87 14.49 7.01
C ILE A 137 22.91 13.88 5.98
N LYS A 138 23.47 13.24 4.95
CA LYS A 138 22.80 12.29 4.03
C LYS A 138 23.73 11.13 3.69
N VAL A 139 23.15 10.05 3.17
CA VAL A 139 23.85 8.93 2.56
C VAL A 139 23.28 8.71 1.15
N ASP A 140 24.13 8.40 0.17
CA ASP A 140 23.69 8.07 -1.19
C ASP A 140 23.43 6.56 -1.40
N ALA A 141 22.87 6.18 -2.55
CA ALA A 141 22.57 4.79 -2.87
C ALA A 141 23.82 3.90 -3.03
N SER A 142 25.01 4.49 -3.15
CA SER A 142 26.30 3.79 -3.16
C SER A 142 26.91 3.67 -1.75
N GLY A 143 26.26 4.19 -0.71
CA GLY A 143 26.72 4.16 0.68
C GLY A 143 27.72 5.25 1.06
N ASN A 144 27.96 6.26 0.22
CA ASN A 144 28.79 7.41 0.62
C ASN A 144 27.98 8.36 1.49
N VAL A 145 28.61 8.91 2.53
CA VAL A 145 27.98 9.84 3.48
C VAL A 145 28.47 11.26 3.20
N TYR A 146 27.56 12.24 3.32
CA TYR A 146 27.84 13.65 3.09
C TYR A 146 27.44 14.45 4.33
N THR A 147 28.33 15.29 4.87
CA THR A 147 28.04 16.14 6.04
C THR A 147 28.23 17.62 5.73
N ALA A 148 27.28 18.45 6.19
CA ALA A 148 27.41 19.91 6.19
C ALA A 148 28.17 20.35 7.45
N ASN A 149 29.35 20.93 7.28
CA ASN A 149 30.26 21.31 8.36
C ASN A 149 30.07 22.80 8.68
N TYR A 150 29.39 23.09 9.79
CA TYR A 150 28.85 24.42 10.07
C TYR A 150 29.93 25.50 10.22
N GLN A 151 30.98 25.23 11.00
CA GLN A 151 32.05 26.23 11.24
C GLN A 151 32.95 26.40 10.01
N ASP A 152 33.28 25.30 9.34
CA ASP A 152 34.21 25.32 8.19
C ASP A 152 33.57 25.85 6.91
N SER A 153 32.24 25.92 6.83
CA SER A 153 31.49 26.27 5.60
C SER A 153 31.87 25.38 4.41
N THR A 154 31.86 24.06 4.66
CA THR A 154 32.20 23.02 3.68
C THR A 154 31.25 21.83 3.73
N VAL A 155 31.28 20.99 2.70
CA VAL A 155 30.76 19.62 2.75
C VAL A 155 31.90 18.62 2.80
N THR A 156 31.88 17.69 3.77
CA THR A 156 32.71 16.47 3.72
C THR A 156 31.95 15.37 2.99
N LYS A 157 32.64 14.64 2.10
CA LYS A 157 32.22 13.33 1.59
C LYS A 157 33.03 12.24 2.29
N ILE A 158 32.38 11.18 2.72
CA ILE A 158 33.00 9.98 3.28
C ILE A 158 32.60 8.82 2.36
N SER A 159 33.56 8.07 1.83
CA SER A 159 33.28 6.92 0.98
C SER A 159 32.49 5.84 1.73
N ALA A 160 31.87 4.90 1.00
CA ALA A 160 31.30 3.68 1.57
C ALA A 160 32.31 2.83 2.38
N THR A 161 33.62 3.06 2.19
CA THR A 161 34.74 2.44 2.91
C THR A 161 35.30 3.29 4.06
N GLY A 162 34.68 4.42 4.40
CA GLY A 162 35.07 5.28 5.53
C GLY A 162 36.18 6.31 5.25
N VAL A 163 36.52 6.54 3.98
CA VAL A 163 37.58 7.51 3.59
C VAL A 163 36.96 8.90 3.42
N SER A 164 37.32 9.82 4.31
CA SER A 164 36.85 11.22 4.28
C SER A 164 37.66 12.12 3.35
N SER A 165 36.97 13.01 2.63
CA SER A 165 37.55 14.15 1.91
C SER A 165 36.61 15.36 1.94
N THR A 166 37.14 16.58 1.83
CA THR A 166 36.31 17.76 1.55
C THR A 166 35.83 17.69 0.10
N LEU A 167 34.52 17.79 -0.11
CA LEU A 167 33.92 17.79 -1.45
C LEU A 167 33.99 19.17 -2.09
N ALA A 168 33.53 20.20 -1.36
CA ALA A 168 33.51 21.59 -1.79
C ALA A 168 33.27 22.55 -0.60
N ALA A 169 33.38 23.86 -0.84
CA ALA A 169 32.92 24.90 0.06
C ALA A 169 31.45 25.27 -0.19
N THR A 170 30.82 25.92 0.77
CA THR A 170 29.40 26.37 0.73
C THR A 170 29.29 27.87 0.96
N GLY A 171 28.06 28.40 1.00
CA GLY A 171 27.80 29.62 1.77
C GLY A 171 28.07 29.41 3.26
N THR A 172 28.13 30.48 4.04
CA THR A 172 28.49 30.42 5.46
C THR A 172 27.45 29.69 6.31
N HIS A 173 27.94 28.95 7.31
CA HIS A 173 27.11 28.21 8.28
C HIS A 173 26.10 27.23 7.64
N PRO A 174 26.55 26.23 6.87
CA PRO A 174 25.67 25.23 6.29
C PRO A 174 25.05 24.33 7.38
N LEU A 175 23.72 24.22 7.37
CA LEU A 175 22.96 23.39 8.32
C LEU A 175 22.29 22.21 7.61
N GLY A 176 21.19 22.46 6.91
CA GLY A 176 20.46 21.44 6.17
C GLY A 176 21.27 20.93 4.97
N LEU A 177 21.26 19.62 4.74
CA LEU A 177 21.86 18.98 3.57
C LEU A 177 20.85 18.02 2.91
N ALA A 178 20.67 18.11 1.60
CA ALA A 178 19.90 17.19 0.77
C ALA A 178 20.70 16.71 -0.45
N LEU A 179 20.23 15.63 -1.08
CA LEU A 179 20.77 15.05 -2.31
C LEU A 179 19.66 14.97 -3.36
N ASP A 180 19.99 15.18 -4.64
CA ASP A 180 19.10 14.79 -5.77
C ASP A 180 19.51 13.42 -6.37
N PRO A 181 18.68 12.80 -7.23
CA PRO A 181 18.97 11.48 -7.81
C PRO A 181 20.23 11.43 -8.71
N ALA A 182 20.78 12.57 -9.13
CA ALA A 182 22.04 12.66 -9.86
C ALA A 182 23.26 12.81 -8.93
N GLY A 183 23.05 12.75 -7.60
CA GLY A 183 24.10 12.84 -6.59
C GLY A 183 24.57 14.28 -6.31
N ASN A 184 23.86 15.30 -6.78
CA ASN A 184 24.20 16.67 -6.41
C ASN A 184 23.82 16.93 -4.96
N VAL A 185 24.72 17.56 -4.20
CA VAL A 185 24.49 18.02 -2.83
C VAL A 185 23.89 19.42 -2.84
N TYR A 186 22.90 19.67 -1.99
CA TYR A 186 22.34 21.00 -1.76
C TYR A 186 22.43 21.33 -0.27
N THR A 187 22.99 22.49 0.08
CA THR A 187 23.11 22.96 1.47
C THR A 187 22.30 24.22 1.71
N ALA A 188 21.57 24.26 2.83
CA ALA A 188 20.96 25.47 3.37
C ALA A 188 22.00 26.23 4.21
N ASN A 189 22.36 27.45 3.79
CA ASN A 189 23.46 28.22 4.36
C ASN A 189 22.90 29.31 5.30
N GLU A 190 22.90 29.07 6.62
CA GLU A 190 22.23 29.94 7.59
C GLU A 190 22.79 31.37 7.60
N GLY A 191 24.12 31.50 7.49
CA GLY A 191 24.80 32.79 7.55
C GLY A 191 24.83 33.56 6.23
N SER A 192 24.27 33.00 5.17
CA SER A 192 24.33 33.54 3.80
C SER A 192 22.97 33.60 3.09
N ASP A 193 21.85 33.26 3.76
CA ASP A 193 20.47 33.26 3.22
C ASP A 193 20.36 32.72 1.78
N THR A 194 21.02 31.59 1.53
CA THR A 194 21.20 30.96 0.21
C THR A 194 21.17 29.45 0.28
N VAL A 195 20.95 28.82 -0.87
CA VAL A 195 21.29 27.42 -1.12
C VAL A 195 22.53 27.32 -2.01
N THR A 196 23.52 26.52 -1.63
CA THR A 196 24.61 26.09 -2.53
C THR A 196 24.23 24.76 -3.16
N LYS A 197 24.45 24.60 -4.47
CA LYS A 197 24.48 23.31 -5.16
C LYS A 197 25.94 22.90 -5.39
N ILE A 198 26.26 21.64 -5.13
CA ILE A 198 27.57 21.03 -5.39
C ILE A 198 27.33 19.77 -6.23
N THR A 199 28.03 19.64 -7.34
CA THR A 199 27.94 18.46 -8.21
C THR A 199 28.86 17.32 -7.73
N PRO A 200 28.70 16.07 -8.20
CA PRO A 200 29.49 14.92 -7.71
C PRO A 200 31.02 15.02 -7.86
N ASP A 201 31.52 15.92 -8.72
CA ASP A 201 32.95 16.19 -8.93
C ASP A 201 33.52 17.32 -8.02
N GLY A 202 32.67 17.98 -7.23
CA GLY A 202 33.02 19.09 -6.35
C GLY A 202 32.70 20.49 -6.92
N THR A 203 32.24 20.62 -8.16
CA THR A 203 31.91 21.94 -8.74
C THR A 203 30.70 22.55 -8.03
N GLN A 204 30.92 23.70 -7.39
CA GLN A 204 29.97 24.41 -6.52
C GLN A 204 29.38 25.68 -7.18
N SER A 205 28.12 25.99 -6.89
CA SER A 205 27.46 27.24 -7.30
C SER A 205 26.34 27.65 -6.32
N THR A 206 25.98 28.94 -6.29
CA THR A 206 24.76 29.38 -5.61
C THR A 206 23.56 28.98 -6.45
N PHE A 207 22.68 28.15 -5.88
CA PHE A 207 21.48 27.65 -6.56
C PHE A 207 20.30 28.64 -6.48
N GLY A 208 20.23 29.41 -5.41
CA GLY A 208 19.22 30.46 -5.21
C GLY A 208 19.30 31.09 -3.82
N THR A 209 18.45 32.08 -3.58
CA THR A 209 18.33 32.80 -2.30
C THR A 209 17.14 32.30 -1.49
N THR A 210 17.19 32.48 -0.17
CA THR A 210 16.15 32.04 0.77
C THR A 210 15.53 33.21 1.53
N GLY A 211 14.60 32.91 2.44
CA GLY A 211 14.32 33.77 3.58
C GLY A 211 15.44 33.68 4.63
N GLY A 212 15.31 34.46 5.71
CA GLY A 212 16.33 34.60 6.74
C GLY A 212 16.53 33.33 7.58
N TRP A 213 17.79 32.91 7.70
CA TRP A 213 18.29 31.76 8.45
C TRP A 213 17.65 30.43 8.02
N PRO A 214 17.97 29.93 6.81
CA PRO A 214 17.50 28.63 6.34
C PRO A 214 18.15 27.49 7.16
N GLN A 215 17.36 26.80 7.99
CA GLN A 215 17.83 25.73 8.88
C GLN A 215 17.83 24.35 8.22
N ALA A 216 16.75 24.00 7.52
CA ALA A 216 16.57 22.68 6.91
C ALA A 216 16.09 22.78 5.47
N ILE A 217 16.35 21.72 4.70
CA ILE A 217 16.22 21.66 3.25
C ILE A 217 15.57 20.34 2.82
N ALA A 218 14.67 20.40 1.82
CA ALA A 218 14.07 19.25 1.14
C ALA A 218 14.05 19.49 -0.38
N ILE A 219 13.89 18.44 -1.17
CA ILE A 219 13.82 18.48 -2.64
C ILE A 219 12.65 17.63 -3.12
N ASP A 220 11.86 18.11 -4.08
CA ASP A 220 10.79 17.33 -4.72
C ASP A 220 11.27 16.51 -5.93
N LEU A 221 10.38 15.68 -6.49
CA LEU A 221 10.65 14.86 -7.68
C LEU A 221 10.82 15.68 -8.98
N ALA A 222 10.53 16.99 -8.98
CA ALA A 222 10.79 17.91 -10.09
C ALA A 222 12.13 18.67 -9.94
N GLY A 223 12.88 18.40 -8.87
CA GLY A 223 14.14 19.06 -8.55
C GLY A 223 13.98 20.45 -7.93
N SER A 224 12.78 20.81 -7.45
CA SER A 224 12.58 22.05 -6.69
C SER A 224 13.09 21.88 -5.26
N VAL A 225 13.87 22.86 -4.79
CA VAL A 225 14.44 22.89 -3.45
C VAL A 225 13.56 23.75 -2.54
N PHE A 226 13.28 23.27 -1.33
CA PHE A 226 12.51 23.98 -0.32
C PHE A 226 13.31 24.18 0.96
N THR A 227 13.27 25.36 1.57
CA THR A 227 13.95 25.64 2.86
C THR A 227 13.02 26.17 3.93
N ALA A 228 13.24 25.72 5.17
CA ALA A 228 12.58 26.25 6.37
C ALA A 228 13.41 27.40 6.95
N ASN A 229 12.88 28.63 6.89
CA ASN A 229 13.63 29.85 7.19
C ASN A 229 13.27 30.38 8.58
N TRP A 230 14.13 30.10 9.56
CA TRP A 230 13.83 30.20 10.99
C TRP A 230 13.52 31.61 11.47
N ASN A 231 14.25 32.60 10.93
CA ASN A 231 14.11 34.00 11.31
C ASN A 231 12.90 34.65 10.61
N SER A 232 12.70 34.38 9.31
CA SER A 232 11.59 34.97 8.54
C SER A 232 10.24 34.22 8.66
N ALA A 233 10.17 33.12 9.42
CA ALA A 233 8.95 32.35 9.68
C ALA A 233 8.15 31.99 8.42
N ASN A 234 8.88 31.57 7.38
CA ASN A 234 8.34 31.27 6.05
C ASN A 234 9.13 30.12 5.39
N VAL A 235 8.65 29.69 4.23
CA VAL A 235 9.31 28.71 3.37
C VAL A 235 9.74 29.36 2.06
N SER A 236 10.97 29.09 1.64
CA SER A 236 11.40 29.36 0.27
C SER A 236 11.20 28.16 -0.64
N MET A 237 10.88 28.41 -1.90
CA MET A 237 10.97 27.44 -2.99
C MET A 237 11.90 27.98 -4.06
N ILE A 238 12.89 27.18 -4.46
CA ILE A 238 13.80 27.45 -5.58
C ILE A 238 13.50 26.38 -6.63
N THR A 239 13.10 26.77 -7.84
CA THR A 239 12.82 25.80 -8.92
C THR A 239 14.10 25.08 -9.36
N SER A 240 13.97 23.97 -10.09
CA SER A 240 15.12 23.27 -10.71
C SER A 240 15.97 24.14 -11.67
N GLY A 241 15.43 25.29 -12.12
CA GLY A 241 16.15 26.32 -12.87
C GLY A 241 16.72 27.48 -12.04
N GLY A 242 16.69 27.41 -10.69
CA GLY A 242 17.24 28.43 -9.78
C GLY A 242 16.31 29.58 -9.41
N THR A 243 15.07 29.62 -9.92
CA THR A 243 14.13 30.73 -9.63
C THR A 243 13.63 30.65 -8.18
N SER A 244 14.05 31.61 -7.37
CA SER A 244 13.75 31.68 -5.92
C SER A 244 12.44 32.42 -5.62
N SER A 245 11.67 31.93 -4.66
CA SER A 245 10.37 32.49 -4.24
C SER A 245 10.04 32.17 -2.78
N ILE A 246 9.03 32.83 -2.18
CA ILE A 246 8.48 32.50 -0.86
C ILE A 246 7.07 31.95 -1.04
N ILE A 247 6.83 30.70 -0.59
CA ILE A 247 5.58 29.96 -0.87
C ILE A 247 4.63 29.83 0.32
N GLY A 248 4.88 30.53 1.43
CA GLY A 248 3.92 30.60 2.53
C GLY A 248 4.55 30.90 3.88
N LYS A 249 3.69 31.11 4.89
CA LYS A 249 4.09 31.41 6.27
C LYS A 249 3.94 30.17 7.16
N THR A 250 4.77 30.09 8.19
CA THR A 250 4.82 28.96 9.12
C THR A 250 4.34 29.39 10.51
N GLY A 251 4.48 28.50 11.51
CA GLY A 251 4.57 28.94 12.90
C GLY A 251 5.90 29.67 13.16
N ARG A 252 6.15 30.09 14.40
CA ARG A 252 7.40 30.77 14.76
C ARG A 252 8.56 29.77 14.74
N ARG A 253 9.70 30.20 14.19
CA ARG A 253 10.95 29.43 14.16
C ARG A 253 10.80 28.06 13.47
N PRO A 254 10.46 28.04 12.17
CA PRO A 254 10.49 26.80 11.40
C PRO A 254 11.92 26.24 11.36
N ILE A 255 12.10 24.94 11.65
CA ILE A 255 13.44 24.34 11.84
C ILE A 255 13.64 23.00 11.12
N GLY A 256 12.58 22.21 10.92
CA GLY A 256 12.60 20.97 10.15
C GLY A 256 11.58 21.00 9.02
N ILE A 257 11.84 20.26 7.95
CA ILE A 257 11.05 20.27 6.71
C ILE A 257 11.00 18.87 6.09
N THR A 258 9.83 18.46 5.57
CA THR A 258 9.67 17.18 4.85
C THR A 258 8.55 17.28 3.81
N ILE A 259 8.56 16.39 2.81
CA ILE A 259 7.57 16.31 1.73
C ILE A 259 6.97 14.91 1.76
N ASP A 260 5.63 14.80 1.81
CA ASP A 260 4.97 13.48 1.76
C ASP A 260 4.91 12.91 0.33
N PRO A 261 4.61 11.60 0.15
CA PRO A 261 4.51 10.97 -1.17
C PRO A 261 3.43 11.54 -2.12
N ASN A 262 2.68 12.57 -1.71
CA ASN A 262 1.67 13.27 -2.51
C ASN A 262 2.07 14.72 -2.80
N GLY A 263 3.31 15.12 -2.49
CA GLY A 263 3.82 16.48 -2.71
C GLY A 263 3.37 17.52 -1.66
N ASN A 264 2.80 17.10 -0.52
CA ASN A 264 2.48 18.05 0.54
C ASN A 264 3.73 18.36 1.36
N LEU A 265 4.02 19.65 1.56
CA LEU A 265 5.14 20.11 2.37
C LEU A 265 4.71 20.27 3.83
N TYR A 266 5.54 19.81 4.78
CA TYR A 266 5.31 19.94 6.22
C TYR A 266 6.54 20.50 6.93
N VAL A 267 6.30 21.38 7.91
CA VAL A 267 7.35 22.15 8.62
C VAL A 267 7.10 22.15 10.13
N THR A 268 8.12 21.85 10.92
CA THR A 268 8.11 21.94 12.40
C THR A 268 8.51 23.33 12.88
N ASN A 269 7.75 23.86 13.85
CA ASN A 269 7.89 25.22 14.36
C ASN A 269 8.35 25.22 15.83
N ASP A 270 9.64 25.39 16.09
CA ASP A 270 10.25 25.24 17.42
C ASP A 270 9.72 26.26 18.45
N GLY A 271 9.35 27.45 17.97
CA GLY A 271 8.85 28.56 18.77
C GLY A 271 7.32 28.58 18.90
N SER A 272 6.63 27.56 18.38
CA SER A 272 5.17 27.43 18.41
C SER A 272 4.68 26.05 18.83
N ASP A 273 5.58 25.12 19.18
CA ASP A 273 5.28 23.71 19.53
C ASP A 273 4.30 23.05 18.52
N SER A 274 4.46 23.33 17.22
CA SER A 274 3.46 22.99 16.20
C SER A 274 4.04 22.54 14.85
N VAL A 275 3.19 21.96 14.00
CA VAL A 275 3.51 21.63 12.60
C VAL A 275 2.61 22.43 11.64
N SER A 276 3.22 22.99 10.59
CA SER A 276 2.55 23.61 9.46
C SER A 276 2.49 22.67 8.26
N GLN A 277 1.43 22.76 7.45
CA GLN A 277 1.38 22.23 6.09
C GLN A 277 1.36 23.38 5.10
N LEU A 278 2.05 23.21 3.97
CA LEU A 278 2.00 24.10 2.82
C LEU A 278 1.66 23.31 1.55
N THR A 279 1.03 23.96 0.57
CA THR A 279 0.89 23.45 -0.81
C THR A 279 1.84 24.20 -1.74
N PRO A 280 2.28 23.61 -2.87
CA PRO A 280 3.05 24.33 -3.89
C PRO A 280 2.30 25.54 -4.49
N GLY A 281 0.97 25.60 -4.34
CA GLY A 281 0.14 26.74 -4.77
C GLY A 281 0.11 27.93 -3.81
N GLY A 282 0.78 27.85 -2.65
CA GLY A 282 0.91 28.95 -1.69
C GLY A 282 -0.01 28.87 -0.46
N ASP A 283 -0.94 27.91 -0.40
CA ASP A 283 -1.78 27.71 0.79
C ASP A 283 -0.93 27.24 1.95
N SER A 284 -1.06 27.89 3.12
CA SER A 284 -0.31 27.54 4.32
C SER A 284 -1.18 27.58 5.58
N ARG A 285 -1.05 26.58 6.46
CA ARG A 285 -1.78 26.50 7.74
C ARG A 285 -1.02 25.70 8.80
N VAL A 286 -1.25 26.02 10.07
CA VAL A 286 -0.90 25.11 11.19
C VAL A 286 -1.89 23.95 11.20
N ILE A 287 -1.40 22.73 11.43
CA ILE A 287 -2.17 21.49 11.28
C ILE A 287 -2.22 20.61 12.53
N ALA A 288 -1.26 20.78 13.44
CA ALA A 288 -1.08 19.96 14.63
C ALA A 288 -0.26 20.71 15.68
N VAL A 289 -0.45 20.35 16.95
CA VAL A 289 0.41 20.72 18.08
C VAL A 289 1.24 19.48 18.44
N ALA A 290 2.56 19.65 18.50
CA ALA A 290 3.51 18.56 18.76
C ALA A 290 3.89 18.50 20.25
N GLY A 291 4.94 17.74 20.59
CA GLY A 291 5.62 17.90 21.88
C GLY A 291 6.45 19.19 21.93
N ARG A 292 7.06 19.48 23.07
CA ARG A 292 7.81 20.73 23.27
C ARG A 292 9.12 20.74 22.48
N ARG A 293 9.36 21.86 21.80
CA ARG A 293 10.47 22.11 20.87
C ARG A 293 10.57 21.00 19.81
N PRO A 294 9.62 20.92 18.87
CA PRO A 294 9.72 20.01 17.73
C PRO A 294 10.88 20.46 16.83
N ILE A 295 11.80 19.55 16.51
CA ILE A 295 12.96 19.81 15.64
C ILE A 295 12.80 19.01 14.35
N GLY A 296 13.37 17.81 14.26
CA GLY A 296 13.28 16.97 13.06
C GLY A 296 11.85 16.52 12.75
N ILE A 297 11.55 16.39 11.45
CA ILE A 297 10.30 15.84 10.93
C ILE A 297 10.59 14.94 9.71
N THR A 298 9.82 13.86 9.58
CA THR A 298 9.83 12.96 8.43
C THR A 298 8.42 12.44 8.16
N SER A 299 8.18 11.78 7.02
CA SER A 299 6.91 11.14 6.68
C SER A 299 7.10 9.71 6.19
N ASP A 300 6.19 8.80 6.55
CA ASP A 300 6.14 7.45 5.97
C ASP A 300 5.50 7.41 4.57
N ALA A 301 5.52 6.23 3.95
CA ALA A 301 4.93 5.96 2.64
C ALA A 301 3.41 6.17 2.58
N ALA A 302 2.70 6.22 3.73
CA ALA A 302 1.27 6.53 3.80
C ALA A 302 0.99 8.04 4.01
N GLY A 303 2.03 8.83 4.30
CA GLY A 303 1.93 10.26 4.59
C GLY A 303 1.63 10.58 6.06
N ASN A 304 1.86 9.67 7.00
CA ASN A 304 1.86 10.02 8.42
C ASN A 304 3.20 10.70 8.76
N LEU A 305 3.17 11.69 9.65
CA LEU A 305 4.35 12.49 10.01
C LEU A 305 4.89 12.05 11.36
N PHE A 306 6.21 11.99 11.50
CA PHE A 306 6.90 11.70 12.75
C PHE A 306 7.80 12.89 13.12
N VAL A 307 7.71 13.34 14.37
CA VAL A 307 8.35 14.59 14.84
C VAL A 307 9.16 14.35 16.11
N ALA A 308 10.43 14.72 16.09
CA ALA A 308 11.33 14.67 17.25
C ALA A 308 11.10 15.89 18.17
N ASN A 309 10.67 15.67 19.42
CA ASN A 309 10.35 16.73 20.37
C ASN A 309 11.47 16.88 21.42
N SER A 310 12.45 17.74 21.16
CA SER A 310 13.72 17.76 21.88
C SER A 310 13.59 18.08 23.38
N VAL A 311 12.62 18.92 23.77
CA VAL A 311 12.38 19.22 25.19
C VAL A 311 11.51 18.16 25.87
N SER A 312 10.53 17.59 25.16
CA SER A 312 9.67 16.52 25.69
C SER A 312 10.37 15.16 25.82
N ASN A 313 11.44 14.90 25.06
CA ASN A 313 12.11 13.59 24.96
C ASN A 313 11.14 12.51 24.44
N THR A 314 10.41 12.86 23.38
CA THR A 314 9.41 12.00 22.73
C THR A 314 9.46 12.16 21.23
N VAL A 315 8.97 11.15 20.52
CA VAL A 315 8.51 11.31 19.13
C VAL A 315 6.99 11.41 19.11
N SER A 316 6.46 12.40 18.39
CA SER A 316 5.03 12.50 18.07
C SER A 316 4.75 11.86 16.71
N GLN A 317 3.61 11.17 16.58
CA GLN A 317 3.06 10.77 15.28
C GLN A 317 1.82 11.63 15.00
N ILE A 318 1.74 12.20 13.80
CA ILE A 318 0.66 13.07 13.33
C ILE A 318 0.03 12.43 12.10
N PHE A 319 -1.30 12.41 12.06
CA PHE A 319 -2.08 11.93 10.93
C PHE A 319 -2.64 13.16 10.18
N PRO A 320 -1.96 13.66 9.10
CA PRO A 320 -2.33 14.91 8.46
C PRO A 320 -3.56 14.78 7.54
N ARG A 321 -3.95 13.56 7.17
CA ARG A 321 -5.25 13.34 6.54
C ARG A 321 -6.32 13.43 7.64
N PRO A 322 -7.46 14.12 7.41
CA PRO A 322 -8.63 13.93 8.29
C PRO A 322 -8.94 12.44 8.37
N PRO A 323 -9.55 11.93 9.45
CA PRO A 323 -9.95 10.54 9.52
C PRO A 323 -10.79 10.18 8.28
N ILE A 324 -10.22 9.35 7.39
CA ILE A 324 -11.00 8.67 6.35
C ILE A 324 -12.16 8.03 7.11
N ARG A 325 -13.41 8.29 6.69
CA ARG A 325 -14.61 7.87 7.44
C ARG A 325 -14.44 6.37 7.78
N PRO A 326 -14.11 5.99 9.03
CA PRO A 326 -13.20 4.85 9.28
C PRO A 326 -13.86 3.47 9.15
N ASN A 327 -15.04 3.48 8.54
CA ASN A 327 -15.93 2.36 8.29
C ASN A 327 -16.59 2.44 6.91
N VAL A 328 -16.13 3.27 5.97
CA VAL A 328 -16.71 3.33 4.61
C VAL A 328 -15.76 2.67 3.61
N LEU A 329 -16.27 1.69 2.86
CA LEU A 329 -15.59 1.05 1.74
C LEU A 329 -16.37 1.21 0.44
N THR A 330 -15.67 1.04 -0.67
CA THR A 330 -16.26 0.92 -2.01
C THR A 330 -15.93 -0.46 -2.57
N LEU A 331 -16.91 -1.10 -3.21
CA LEU A 331 -16.82 -2.43 -3.81
C LEU A 331 -17.52 -2.39 -5.18
N SER A 332 -16.78 -2.64 -6.26
CA SER A 332 -17.38 -2.92 -7.57
C SER A 332 -17.69 -4.41 -7.71
N THR A 333 -18.86 -4.70 -8.29
CA THR A 333 -19.34 -6.07 -8.51
C THR A 333 -19.88 -6.21 -9.92
N VAL A 334 -19.63 -7.36 -10.55
CA VAL A 334 -20.17 -7.72 -11.86
C VAL A 334 -21.37 -8.64 -11.70
N THR A 335 -22.44 -8.41 -12.46
CA THR A 335 -23.64 -9.26 -12.43
C THR A 335 -23.41 -10.55 -13.23
N VAL A 336 -23.43 -11.69 -12.53
CA VAL A 336 -23.41 -13.03 -13.14
C VAL A 336 -24.85 -13.45 -13.45
N ALA A 337 -25.20 -13.39 -14.73
CA ALA A 337 -26.53 -13.71 -15.23
C ALA A 337 -26.72 -15.23 -15.45
N SER A 338 -27.97 -15.69 -15.41
CA SER A 338 -28.36 -17.04 -15.78
C SER A 338 -28.79 -17.12 -17.25
N ALA A 339 -28.16 -18.01 -18.03
CA ALA A 339 -28.93 -18.92 -18.84
C ALA A 339 -29.26 -20.17 -17.98
N GLY A 340 -29.86 -21.21 -18.58
CA GLY A 340 -30.02 -22.51 -17.94
C GLY A 340 -28.71 -23.30 -17.90
N ASN A 341 -27.67 -22.74 -17.29
CA ASN A 341 -26.29 -23.27 -17.37
C ASN A 341 -26.22 -24.70 -16.80
N PRO A 342 -25.61 -25.67 -17.50
CA PRO A 342 -25.30 -26.97 -16.92
C PRO A 342 -24.24 -26.83 -15.82
N SER A 343 -24.25 -27.75 -14.85
CA SER A 343 -23.09 -27.96 -13.99
C SER A 343 -22.04 -28.80 -14.71
N ALA A 344 -20.78 -28.55 -14.39
CA ALA A 344 -19.67 -29.39 -14.82
C ALA A 344 -19.25 -30.33 -13.70
N TRP A 345 -18.52 -31.38 -14.06
CA TRP A 345 -17.89 -32.30 -13.13
C TRP A 345 -16.38 -32.26 -13.31
N ILE A 346 -15.64 -32.35 -12.21
CA ILE A 346 -14.17 -32.39 -12.18
C ILE A 346 -13.68 -33.52 -11.28
N ILE A 347 -12.42 -33.92 -11.47
CA ILE A 347 -11.64 -34.61 -10.45
C ILE A 347 -10.64 -33.57 -9.91
N PRO A 348 -10.66 -33.23 -8.60
CA PRO A 348 -9.77 -32.19 -8.07
C PRO A 348 -8.29 -32.51 -8.30
N PHE A 349 -7.50 -31.47 -8.59
CA PHE A 349 -6.08 -31.55 -8.97
C PHE A 349 -5.78 -32.35 -10.25
N TYR A 350 -6.80 -32.75 -11.02
CA TYR A 350 -6.65 -33.38 -12.33
C TYR A 350 -7.14 -32.44 -13.45
N ASN A 351 -6.42 -32.36 -14.56
CA ASN A 351 -6.71 -31.40 -15.63
C ASN A 351 -7.70 -31.95 -16.66
N ASP A 352 -8.93 -32.24 -16.23
CA ASP A 352 -10.05 -32.45 -17.16
C ASP A 352 -11.42 -32.07 -16.55
N VAL A 353 -12.36 -31.74 -17.44
CA VAL A 353 -13.74 -31.35 -17.15
C VAL A 353 -14.70 -32.33 -17.84
N TYR A 354 -15.76 -32.73 -17.14
CA TYR A 354 -16.71 -33.76 -17.56
C TYR A 354 -18.15 -33.20 -17.57
N GLU A 355 -18.91 -33.57 -18.59
CA GLU A 355 -20.33 -33.22 -18.75
C GLU A 355 -21.26 -33.81 -17.67
N SER A 356 -20.85 -34.90 -17.01
CA SER A 356 -21.72 -35.64 -16.09
C SER A 356 -20.94 -36.39 -15.02
N SER A 357 -21.64 -36.78 -13.96
CA SER A 357 -21.09 -37.67 -12.94
C SER A 357 -20.67 -39.02 -13.52
N ALA A 358 -21.38 -39.53 -14.54
CA ALA A 358 -21.08 -40.83 -15.14
C ALA A 358 -19.78 -40.81 -15.96
N SER A 359 -19.55 -39.79 -16.79
CA SER A 359 -18.30 -39.65 -17.54
C SER A 359 -17.10 -39.35 -16.64
N CYS A 360 -17.30 -38.56 -15.57
CA CYS A 360 -16.27 -38.39 -14.54
C CYS A 360 -15.95 -39.71 -13.81
N GLN A 361 -16.98 -40.46 -13.36
CA GLN A 361 -16.79 -41.72 -12.63
C GLN A 361 -16.12 -42.81 -13.50
N ALA A 362 -16.34 -42.79 -14.82
CA ALA A 362 -15.65 -43.67 -15.75
C ALA A 362 -14.15 -43.35 -15.89
N ALA A 363 -13.75 -42.08 -15.79
CA ALA A 363 -12.35 -41.66 -15.85
C ALA A 363 -11.60 -41.87 -14.51
N LEU A 364 -12.28 -41.75 -13.38
CA LEU A 364 -11.69 -41.75 -12.03
C LEU A 364 -10.72 -42.92 -11.74
N PRO A 365 -10.98 -44.19 -12.13
CA PRO A 365 -10.04 -45.29 -11.87
C PRO A 365 -8.71 -45.13 -12.61
N ALA A 366 -8.72 -44.58 -13.83
CA ALA A 366 -7.49 -44.33 -14.60
C ALA A 366 -6.68 -43.19 -13.98
N VAL A 367 -7.35 -42.13 -13.53
CA VAL A 367 -6.72 -41.03 -12.78
C VAL A 367 -6.08 -41.55 -11.50
N GLN A 368 -6.82 -42.32 -10.69
CA GLN A 368 -6.30 -42.87 -9.44
C GLN A 368 -5.11 -43.82 -9.65
N ALA A 369 -5.08 -44.58 -10.74
CA ALA A 369 -3.94 -45.41 -11.11
C ALA A 369 -2.71 -44.57 -11.50
N ALA A 370 -2.90 -43.52 -12.31
CA ALA A 370 -1.82 -42.60 -12.68
C ALA A 370 -1.25 -41.86 -11.46
N THR A 371 -2.11 -41.30 -10.61
CA THR A 371 -1.71 -40.60 -9.37
C THR A 371 -1.00 -41.52 -8.37
N GLN A 372 -1.29 -42.83 -8.37
CA GLN A 372 -0.57 -43.82 -7.54
C GLN A 372 0.76 -44.28 -8.14
N ALA A 373 0.94 -44.15 -9.46
CA ALA A 373 2.17 -44.48 -10.16
C ALA A 373 3.16 -43.31 -10.26
N ASP A 374 2.72 -42.08 -9.99
CA ASP A 374 3.55 -40.88 -9.94
C ASP A 374 4.65 -41.00 -8.86
N PRO A 375 5.92 -40.65 -9.14
CA PRO A 375 7.01 -40.74 -8.16
C PRO A 375 6.96 -39.67 -7.05
N ASP A 376 6.20 -38.58 -7.19
CA ASP A 376 6.05 -37.55 -6.16
C ASP A 376 5.03 -37.99 -5.09
N THR A 377 5.49 -38.14 -3.85
CA THR A 377 4.64 -38.52 -2.72
C THR A 377 3.58 -37.47 -2.37
N GLY A 378 3.77 -36.20 -2.77
CA GLY A 378 2.76 -35.15 -2.72
C GLY A 378 1.64 -35.33 -3.75
N VAL A 379 1.96 -35.86 -4.95
CA VAL A 379 0.96 -36.24 -5.95
C VAL A 379 0.24 -37.51 -5.53
N GLN A 380 0.95 -38.54 -5.05
CA GLN A 380 0.34 -39.74 -4.47
C GLN A 380 -0.66 -39.42 -3.35
N ALA A 381 -0.42 -38.37 -2.56
CA ALA A 381 -1.32 -37.94 -1.49
C ALA A 381 -2.69 -37.42 -1.99
N VAL A 382 -2.82 -36.99 -3.25
CA VAL A 382 -4.12 -36.62 -3.86
C VAL A 382 -4.84 -37.79 -4.54
N ALA A 383 -4.31 -39.02 -4.49
CA ALA A 383 -4.98 -40.21 -5.03
C ALA A 383 -6.31 -40.57 -4.33
N SER A 384 -6.67 -39.91 -3.21
CA SER A 384 -7.97 -40.05 -2.55
C SER A 384 -9.04 -39.06 -3.06
N THR A 385 -8.84 -38.44 -4.22
CA THR A 385 -9.82 -37.56 -4.86
C THR A 385 -11.04 -38.32 -5.39
N SER A 386 -12.13 -37.59 -5.60
CA SER A 386 -13.39 -38.10 -6.13
C SER A 386 -14.05 -37.07 -7.04
N CYS A 387 -14.92 -37.56 -7.92
CA CYS A 387 -15.74 -36.72 -8.79
C CYS A 387 -16.56 -35.68 -8.01
N MET A 388 -16.54 -34.44 -8.50
CA MET A 388 -17.13 -33.28 -7.85
C MET A 388 -17.90 -32.43 -8.86
N GLU A 389 -19.19 -32.21 -8.60
CA GLU A 389 -20.00 -31.22 -9.30
C GLU A 389 -19.54 -29.80 -8.95
N VAL A 390 -19.47 -28.92 -9.96
CA VAL A 390 -19.05 -27.51 -9.85
C VAL A 390 -19.89 -26.59 -10.73
N GLY A 391 -19.87 -25.28 -10.44
CA GLY A 391 -20.54 -24.23 -11.22
C GLY A 391 -22.07 -24.18 -11.12
N SER A 392 -22.69 -25.18 -10.48
CA SER A 392 -24.14 -25.33 -10.29
C SER A 392 -24.73 -24.18 -9.45
N VAL A 393 -25.27 -23.14 -10.11
CA VAL A 393 -25.91 -21.96 -9.48
C VAL A 393 -27.19 -21.55 -10.22
N PRO A 394 -28.39 -21.87 -9.69
CA PRO A 394 -29.68 -21.66 -10.36
C PRO A 394 -30.26 -20.24 -10.15
N TYR A 395 -29.41 -19.22 -9.97
CA TYR A 395 -29.83 -17.84 -9.73
C TYR A 395 -28.80 -16.82 -10.26
N ASN A 396 -29.28 -15.58 -10.41
CA ASN A 396 -28.46 -14.40 -10.62
C ASN A 396 -27.87 -13.91 -9.29
N PHE A 397 -26.62 -13.45 -9.32
CA PHE A 397 -25.92 -12.81 -8.22
C PHE A 397 -24.92 -11.80 -8.78
N ASP A 398 -24.56 -10.79 -8.00
CA ASP A 398 -23.40 -9.95 -8.29
C ASP A 398 -22.18 -10.55 -7.55
N ILE A 399 -20.99 -10.54 -8.14
CA ILE A 399 -19.74 -10.93 -7.47
C ILE A 399 -18.72 -9.81 -7.57
N ALA A 400 -17.88 -9.64 -6.55
CA ALA A 400 -16.84 -8.62 -6.56
C ALA A 400 -15.91 -8.78 -7.78
N GLU A 401 -15.72 -7.67 -8.49
CA GLU A 401 -14.87 -7.56 -9.68
C GLU A 401 -13.43 -7.99 -9.36
N THR A 402 -13.02 -7.82 -8.10
CA THR A 402 -11.70 -8.12 -7.55
C THR A 402 -11.79 -8.76 -6.17
N GLU A 403 -10.67 -9.26 -5.67
CA GLU A 403 -10.48 -9.48 -4.24
C GLU A 403 -10.57 -8.18 -3.41
N LEU A 404 -10.73 -8.37 -2.09
CA LEU A 404 -10.67 -7.33 -1.07
C LEU A 404 -9.21 -6.85 -0.81
N THR A 405 -8.95 -5.55 -0.80
CA THR A 405 -7.62 -4.98 -0.53
C THR A 405 -7.24 -4.94 0.95
N VAL A 406 -5.94 -4.85 1.24
CA VAL A 406 -5.40 -4.56 2.58
C VAL A 406 -5.98 -3.25 3.13
N ALA A 407 -6.13 -2.20 2.32
CA ALA A 407 -6.75 -0.95 2.76
C ALA A 407 -8.23 -1.11 3.16
N GLN A 408 -9.00 -1.94 2.44
CA GLN A 408 -10.38 -2.27 2.81
C GLN A 408 -10.43 -3.14 4.08
N TRP A 409 -9.49 -4.06 4.27
CA TRP A 409 -9.37 -4.84 5.51
C TRP A 409 -9.01 -3.96 6.72
N VAL A 410 -8.08 -3.00 6.56
CA VAL A 410 -7.73 -2.01 7.59
C VAL A 410 -8.94 -1.14 7.99
N ALA A 411 -9.80 -0.76 7.04
CA ALA A 411 -11.06 -0.06 7.35
C ALA A 411 -12.03 -0.96 8.15
N PHE A 412 -12.10 -2.26 7.84
CA PHE A 412 -12.87 -3.22 8.64
C PHE A 412 -12.30 -3.38 10.06
N LEU A 413 -11.00 -3.62 10.22
CA LEU A 413 -10.34 -3.74 11.53
C LEU A 413 -10.62 -2.53 12.43
N ASN A 414 -10.45 -1.32 11.88
CA ASN A 414 -10.74 -0.07 12.58
C ASN A 414 -12.24 0.14 12.91
N THR A 415 -13.15 -0.49 12.17
CA THR A 415 -14.59 -0.47 12.48
C THR A 415 -14.95 -1.39 13.63
N VAL A 416 -14.39 -2.61 13.64
CA VAL A 416 -14.86 -3.71 14.50
C VAL A 416 -14.02 -3.89 15.77
N ASP A 417 -12.77 -3.45 15.76
CA ASP A 417 -11.88 -3.37 16.92
C ASP A 417 -11.23 -1.96 17.01
N PRO A 418 -12.02 -0.89 17.26
CA PRO A 418 -11.51 0.47 17.38
C PRO A 418 -10.55 0.67 18.58
N LEU A 419 -10.38 -0.34 19.43
CA LEU A 419 -9.44 -0.34 20.56
C LEU A 419 -8.08 -1.00 20.23
N GLY A 420 -7.96 -1.76 19.13
CA GLY A 420 -6.75 -2.54 18.82
C GLY A 420 -6.59 -3.80 19.69
N SER A 421 -7.65 -4.17 20.42
CA SER A 421 -7.68 -5.25 21.41
C SER A 421 -7.60 -6.65 20.82
N ASN A 422 -7.84 -6.81 19.52
CA ASN A 422 -7.76 -8.04 18.74
C ASN A 422 -8.50 -9.27 19.33
N ARG A 423 -9.60 -9.04 20.05
CA ARG A 423 -10.39 -10.08 20.75
C ARG A 423 -10.93 -11.22 19.86
N HIS A 424 -10.87 -11.04 18.54
CA HIS A 424 -11.36 -12.00 17.55
C HIS A 424 -10.26 -12.53 16.62
N HIS A 425 -8.97 -12.24 16.90
CA HIS A 425 -7.82 -12.65 16.08
C HIS A 425 -8.01 -12.33 14.59
N LEU A 426 -8.34 -11.06 14.30
CA LEU A 426 -8.57 -10.54 12.94
C LEU A 426 -7.27 -10.03 12.27
N TRP A 427 -6.20 -10.00 13.05
CA TRP A 427 -4.85 -9.58 12.71
C TRP A 427 -3.90 -10.39 13.61
N ASP A 428 -2.85 -10.98 13.08
CA ASP A 428 -1.79 -11.62 13.88
C ASP A 428 -0.45 -10.89 13.75
N ALA A 429 0.48 -11.13 14.68
CA ALA A 429 1.78 -10.46 14.70
C ALA A 429 2.58 -10.55 13.37
N PRO A 430 2.57 -11.66 12.60
CA PRO A 430 3.22 -11.72 11.28
C PRO A 430 2.60 -10.81 10.21
N GLU A 431 1.42 -10.22 10.45
CA GLU A 431 0.85 -9.18 9.57
C GLU A 431 1.54 -7.81 9.77
N SER A 432 2.34 -7.61 10.83
CA SER A 432 3.17 -6.41 11.05
C SER A 432 4.46 -6.43 10.22
N SER A 433 4.86 -5.29 9.67
CA SER A 433 6.20 -5.11 9.08
C SER A 433 7.33 -5.04 10.12
N ALA A 434 7.02 -4.97 11.43
CA ALA A 434 8.01 -5.06 12.49
C ALA A 434 8.52 -6.49 12.73
N VAL A 435 7.71 -7.51 12.41
CA VAL A 435 7.97 -8.92 12.72
C VAL A 435 8.63 -9.60 11.51
N TRP A 436 9.76 -10.28 11.73
CA TRP A 436 10.48 -10.98 10.66
C TRP A 436 9.55 -12.01 9.96
N PRO A 437 9.45 -12.05 8.60
CA PRO A 437 10.35 -11.48 7.60
C PRO A 437 10.27 -9.98 7.30
N LYS A 438 9.44 -9.21 8.01
CA LYS A 438 9.20 -7.77 7.89
C LYS A 438 8.37 -7.35 6.67
N PHE A 439 7.73 -8.29 5.99
CA PHE A 439 6.85 -8.03 4.83
C PHE A 439 5.36 -8.07 5.19
N GLY A 440 5.02 -7.95 6.48
CA GLY A 440 3.65 -7.80 6.93
C GLY A 440 2.99 -6.53 6.36
N SER A 441 1.74 -6.64 5.93
CA SER A 441 1.01 -5.61 5.20
C SER A 441 0.23 -4.63 6.11
N ILE A 442 0.09 -4.91 7.41
CA ILE A 442 -0.75 -4.17 8.36
C ILE A 442 -0.06 -4.00 9.71
N ASN A 443 0.21 -2.75 10.10
CA ASN A 443 0.75 -2.42 11.41
C ASN A 443 -0.37 -2.06 12.41
N ARG A 444 -0.07 -2.21 13.72
CA ARG A 444 -1.05 -1.95 14.79
C ARG A 444 -0.45 -1.13 15.93
N ASN A 445 -0.90 0.11 16.10
CA ASN A 445 -0.43 1.04 17.12
C ASN A 445 -1.50 1.25 18.22
N LEU A 446 -1.23 0.76 19.44
CA LEU A 446 -2.14 0.86 20.59
C LEU A 446 -2.16 2.25 21.28
N LYS A 447 -1.50 3.26 20.68
CA LYS A 447 -1.52 4.68 21.09
C LYS A 447 -2.22 5.57 20.06
N ALA A 448 -2.45 5.10 18.83
CA ALA A 448 -3.20 5.81 17.78
C ALA A 448 -4.68 6.06 18.16
N PRO A 449 -5.44 6.95 17.50
CA PRO A 449 -6.83 7.22 17.86
C PRO A 449 -7.75 5.99 17.83
N LEU A 450 -8.90 6.11 18.51
CA LEU A 450 -9.95 5.10 18.42
C LEU A 450 -10.45 4.98 16.98
N GLY A 451 -10.48 3.76 16.44
CA GLY A 451 -10.77 3.51 15.02
C GLY A 451 -9.65 3.94 14.05
N GLN A 452 -8.41 4.08 14.54
CA GLN A 452 -7.19 4.28 13.74
C GLN A 452 -6.02 3.43 14.29
N ARG A 453 -6.36 2.32 14.97
CA ARG A 453 -5.40 1.44 15.66
C ARG A 453 -4.64 0.54 14.69
N TYR A 454 -5.22 0.27 13.53
CA TYR A 454 -4.63 -0.52 12.44
C TYR A 454 -4.36 0.40 11.24
N TYR A 455 -3.26 0.17 10.53
CA TYR A 455 -2.92 0.93 9.32
C TYR A 455 -2.11 0.08 8.35
N VAL A 456 -2.18 0.42 7.07
CA VAL A 456 -1.41 -0.26 6.02
C VAL A 456 0.08 0.02 6.24
N ALA A 457 0.93 -1.00 6.20
CA ALA A 457 2.36 -0.89 6.52
C ALA A 457 3.16 -0.03 5.53
N SER A 458 2.78 -0.04 4.25
CA SER A 458 3.30 0.83 3.19
C SER A 458 2.22 1.09 2.14
N SER A 459 2.27 2.21 1.43
CA SER A 459 1.33 2.51 0.34
C SER A 459 1.33 1.45 -0.77
N ALA A 460 2.47 0.79 -1.01
CA ALA A 460 2.60 -0.35 -1.92
C ALA A 460 1.72 -1.55 -1.53
N TRP A 461 1.30 -1.68 -0.26
CA TRP A 461 0.35 -2.70 0.18
C TRP A 461 -1.12 -2.27 0.05
N ALA A 462 -1.43 -0.98 -0.08
CA ALA A 462 -2.80 -0.47 0.06
C ALA A 462 -3.77 -1.00 -1.02
N ASN A 463 -3.26 -1.11 -2.25
CA ASN A 463 -3.96 -1.70 -3.40
C ASN A 463 -3.63 -3.19 -3.61
N LYS A 464 -2.80 -3.80 -2.75
CA LYS A 464 -2.63 -5.25 -2.75
C LYS A 464 -3.83 -5.91 -2.04
N PRO A 465 -4.25 -7.10 -2.48
CA PRO A 465 -5.27 -7.89 -1.79
C PRO A 465 -4.88 -8.29 -0.35
N TYR A 466 -5.87 -8.48 0.51
CA TYR A 466 -5.64 -9.00 1.86
C TYR A 466 -5.27 -10.49 1.79
N ASN A 467 -4.17 -10.88 2.43
CA ASN A 467 -3.50 -12.15 2.16
C ASN A 467 -3.41 -13.12 3.35
N SER A 468 -3.98 -12.75 4.51
CA SER A 468 -3.98 -13.56 5.73
C SER A 468 -5.38 -14.04 6.13
N ALA A 469 -6.26 -14.28 5.13
CA ALA A 469 -7.64 -14.65 5.38
C ALA A 469 -7.82 -16.05 5.99
N ASP A 470 -8.92 -16.21 6.69
CA ASP A 470 -9.58 -17.48 7.00
C ASP A 470 -11.10 -17.28 6.93
N PHE A 471 -11.89 -18.35 7.01
CA PHE A 471 -13.35 -18.22 6.91
C PHE A 471 -13.96 -17.42 8.07
N SER A 472 -13.43 -17.54 9.29
CA SER A 472 -13.95 -16.82 10.46
C SER A 472 -13.68 -15.32 10.36
N ARG A 473 -12.52 -14.93 9.83
CA ARG A 473 -12.18 -13.56 9.42
C ARG A 473 -13.15 -13.06 8.34
N ALA A 474 -13.29 -13.81 7.24
CA ALA A 474 -14.15 -13.43 6.11
C ALA A 474 -15.64 -13.32 6.48
N ALA A 475 -16.19 -14.27 7.25
CA ALA A 475 -17.57 -14.26 7.72
C ALA A 475 -17.87 -13.04 8.62
N ARG A 476 -16.92 -12.62 9.45
CA ARG A 476 -17.03 -11.40 10.28
C ARG A 476 -17.02 -10.13 9.42
N PHE A 477 -16.26 -10.10 8.33
CA PHE A 477 -16.30 -9.02 7.34
C PHE A 477 -17.65 -8.95 6.63
N ALA A 478 -18.15 -10.09 6.13
CA ALA A 478 -19.48 -10.16 5.52
C ALA A 478 -20.59 -9.73 6.50
N ASN A 479 -20.49 -10.08 7.79
CA ASN A 479 -21.39 -9.58 8.83
C ASN A 479 -21.29 -8.06 9.04
N ALA A 480 -20.09 -7.49 9.06
CA ALA A 480 -19.91 -6.04 9.17
C ALA A 480 -20.52 -5.27 7.97
N ALA A 481 -20.42 -5.82 6.76
CA ALA A 481 -21.07 -5.27 5.56
C ALA A 481 -22.60 -5.45 5.61
N GLN A 482 -23.07 -6.66 5.94
CA GLN A 482 -24.50 -7.00 5.98
C GLN A 482 -25.28 -6.24 7.05
N ASN A 483 -24.67 -5.97 8.21
CA ASN A 483 -25.24 -5.15 9.28
C ASN A 483 -24.99 -3.64 9.09
N GLY A 484 -24.36 -3.27 7.97
CA GLY A 484 -23.94 -1.92 7.64
C GLY A 484 -25.05 -1.05 7.05
N THR A 485 -24.67 -0.07 6.24
CA THR A 485 -25.59 0.79 5.49
C THR A 485 -25.01 1.07 4.11
N VAL A 486 -25.73 0.71 3.05
CA VAL A 486 -25.38 1.10 1.69
C VAL A 486 -25.60 2.60 1.56
N LEU A 487 -24.52 3.37 1.38
CA LEU A 487 -24.54 4.82 1.21
C LEU A 487 -24.75 5.23 -0.25
N SER A 488 -24.35 4.36 -1.19
CA SER A 488 -24.57 4.54 -2.62
C SER A 488 -24.55 3.20 -3.34
N LYS A 489 -25.33 3.09 -4.42
CA LYS A 489 -25.31 2.00 -5.39
C LYS A 489 -25.36 2.66 -6.77
N LYS A 490 -24.34 2.44 -7.60
CA LYS A 490 -24.27 2.96 -8.97
C LYS A 490 -23.96 1.82 -9.92
N THR A 491 -24.70 1.71 -11.02
CA THR A 491 -24.45 0.70 -12.05
C THR A 491 -23.97 1.40 -13.31
N SER A 492 -23.00 0.81 -14.01
CA SER A 492 -22.42 1.33 -15.24
C SER A 492 -22.01 0.18 -16.18
N PRO A 493 -22.18 0.34 -17.49
CA PRO A 493 -21.72 -0.64 -18.47
C PRO A 493 -20.18 -0.64 -18.57
N VAL A 494 -19.59 -1.82 -18.73
CA VAL A 494 -18.18 -2.04 -19.07
C VAL A 494 -18.10 -3.04 -20.22
N THR A 495 -17.25 -2.78 -21.20
CA THR A 495 -16.98 -3.73 -22.30
C THR A 495 -15.79 -4.62 -21.93
N THR A 496 -15.90 -5.93 -22.13
CA THR A 496 -14.76 -6.87 -22.03
C THR A 496 -13.84 -6.78 -23.25
N VAL A 497 -12.66 -7.41 -23.17
CA VAL A 497 -11.76 -7.58 -24.33
C VAL A 497 -12.41 -8.37 -25.49
N SER A 498 -13.43 -9.18 -25.21
CA SER A 498 -14.23 -9.91 -26.20
C SER A 498 -15.42 -9.09 -26.76
N GLY A 499 -15.56 -7.82 -26.38
CA GLY A 499 -16.66 -6.95 -26.85
C GLY A 499 -17.98 -7.12 -26.09
N GLN A 500 -18.07 -8.07 -25.14
CA GLN A 500 -19.27 -8.30 -24.34
C GLN A 500 -19.52 -7.13 -23.38
N GLN A 501 -20.75 -6.62 -23.38
CA GLN A 501 -21.22 -5.59 -22.45
C GLN A 501 -21.65 -6.23 -21.14
N LEU A 502 -21.07 -5.78 -20.04
CA LEU A 502 -21.33 -6.22 -18.67
C LEU A 502 -21.81 -5.06 -17.81
N GLN A 503 -22.64 -5.36 -16.80
CA GLN A 503 -23.05 -4.37 -15.81
C GLN A 503 -22.15 -4.47 -14.57
N VAL A 504 -21.38 -3.41 -14.31
CA VAL A 504 -20.63 -3.23 -13.06
C VAL A 504 -21.46 -2.37 -12.13
N THR A 505 -21.76 -2.90 -10.94
CA THR A 505 -22.42 -2.18 -9.86
C THR A 505 -21.42 -1.87 -8.75
N THR A 506 -21.11 -0.60 -8.57
CA THR A 506 -20.30 -0.07 -7.47
C THR A 506 -21.19 0.25 -6.26
N TYR A 507 -20.98 -0.49 -5.18
CA TYR A 507 -21.56 -0.23 -3.86
C TYR A 507 -20.59 0.60 -3.02
N THR A 508 -21.10 1.61 -2.32
CA THR A 508 -20.38 2.31 -1.24
C THR A 508 -21.06 1.96 0.08
N VAL A 509 -20.39 1.24 0.97
CA VAL A 509 -20.97 0.63 2.17
C VAL A 509 -20.32 1.19 3.43
N ARG A 510 -21.13 1.64 4.38
CA ARG A 510 -20.70 1.90 5.76
C ARG A 510 -20.79 0.59 6.56
N LEU A 511 -19.66 0.04 6.95
CA LEU A 511 -19.52 -1.12 7.83
C LEU A 511 -20.09 -0.85 9.24
N SER A 512 -20.52 -1.94 9.85
CA SER A 512 -21.03 -2.03 11.22
C SER A 512 -20.05 -2.79 12.11
N SER A 513 -19.97 -2.43 13.40
CA SER A 513 -19.16 -3.14 14.40
C SER A 513 -19.75 -4.51 14.80
N LYS A 514 -20.98 -4.83 14.36
CA LYS A 514 -21.65 -6.10 14.65
C LYS A 514 -21.12 -7.21 13.75
N THR A 515 -20.27 -8.09 14.29
CA THR A 515 -19.64 -9.20 13.54
C THR A 515 -20.04 -10.61 13.98
N GLU A 516 -20.68 -10.80 15.14
CA GLU A 516 -21.06 -12.13 15.67
C GLU A 516 -22.29 -12.75 15.00
N THR A 517 -23.18 -11.92 14.47
CA THR A 517 -24.41 -12.29 13.76
C THR A 517 -24.58 -11.39 12.55
N GLY A 518 -25.32 -11.83 11.53
CA GLY A 518 -25.50 -11.10 10.27
C GLY A 518 -25.83 -12.08 9.15
N MET A 519 -25.03 -12.09 8.08
CA MET A 519 -25.06 -13.15 7.07
C MET A 519 -24.66 -14.50 7.66
N TYR A 520 -23.75 -14.55 8.63
CA TYR A 520 -23.30 -15.75 9.32
C TYR A 520 -23.52 -15.62 10.84
N THR A 521 -23.80 -16.73 11.51
CA THR A 521 -23.88 -16.78 12.98
C THR A 521 -22.61 -17.40 13.54
N MET A 522 -21.69 -16.59 14.08
CA MET A 522 -20.35 -17.05 14.47
C MET A 522 -20.33 -18.06 15.63
N LYS A 523 -21.39 -18.08 16.45
CA LYS A 523 -21.61 -19.11 17.49
C LYS A 523 -21.93 -20.50 16.92
N ASN A 524 -22.40 -20.60 15.67
CA ASN A 524 -22.61 -21.89 15.01
C ASN A 524 -21.27 -22.45 14.51
N ARG A 525 -20.85 -23.63 14.99
CA ARG A 525 -19.60 -24.29 14.55
C ARG A 525 -19.50 -24.39 13.02
N LYS A 526 -20.62 -24.64 12.32
CA LYS A 526 -20.67 -24.72 10.85
C LYS A 526 -20.88 -23.39 10.14
N ALA A 527 -21.23 -22.30 10.84
CA ALA A 527 -21.39 -20.93 10.32
C ALA A 527 -21.82 -20.84 8.83
N THR A 528 -23.03 -21.32 8.53
CA THR A 528 -23.67 -21.24 7.20
C THR A 528 -24.38 -19.90 7.01
N ARG A 529 -24.74 -19.55 5.76
CA ARG A 529 -25.55 -18.36 5.47
C ARG A 529 -26.90 -18.43 6.19
N ASN A 530 -27.23 -17.36 6.92
CA ASN A 530 -28.53 -17.12 7.56
C ASN A 530 -29.57 -16.56 6.56
N SER A 531 -29.13 -16.09 5.38
CA SER A 531 -29.95 -15.39 4.39
C SER A 531 -29.53 -15.80 2.96
N LYS A 532 -30.48 -15.75 2.02
CA LYS A 532 -30.19 -15.82 0.58
C LYS A 532 -29.94 -14.44 -0.05
N THR A 533 -30.03 -13.36 0.73
CA THR A 533 -29.80 -11.99 0.25
C THR A 533 -28.98 -11.16 1.22
N GLY A 534 -28.13 -10.30 0.68
CA GLY A 534 -27.16 -9.51 1.42
C GLY A 534 -25.76 -9.51 0.81
N PHE A 535 -24.76 -9.19 1.64
CA PHE A 535 -23.34 -9.41 1.40
C PHE A 535 -22.90 -10.74 2.01
N MET A 536 -22.20 -11.58 1.25
CA MET A 536 -21.73 -12.90 1.68
C MET A 536 -20.35 -13.24 1.11
N ILE A 537 -19.67 -14.22 1.69
CA ILE A 537 -18.48 -14.81 1.08
C ILE A 537 -18.94 -15.74 -0.04
N SER A 538 -18.20 -15.78 -1.14
CA SER A 538 -18.52 -16.64 -2.29
C SER A 538 -18.63 -18.11 -1.89
N SER A 539 -19.59 -18.84 -2.46
CA SER A 539 -19.55 -20.30 -2.51
C SER A 539 -18.66 -20.73 -3.67
N GLN A 540 -18.17 -21.98 -3.63
CA GLN A 540 -17.37 -22.53 -4.71
C GLN A 540 -18.12 -22.48 -6.05
N ASN A 541 -19.44 -22.71 -6.08
CA ASN A 541 -20.20 -22.73 -7.33
C ASN A 541 -20.44 -21.32 -7.90
N GLU A 542 -20.78 -20.32 -7.07
CA GLU A 542 -20.88 -18.91 -7.51
C GLU A 542 -19.55 -18.43 -8.06
N TRP A 543 -18.48 -18.77 -7.35
CA TRP A 543 -17.12 -18.39 -7.71
C TRP A 543 -16.65 -19.05 -9.01
N ILE A 544 -16.83 -20.38 -9.14
CA ILE A 544 -16.47 -21.12 -10.37
C ILE A 544 -17.29 -20.62 -11.56
N LYS A 545 -18.59 -20.39 -11.39
CA LYS A 545 -19.45 -19.86 -12.46
C LYS A 545 -18.99 -18.47 -12.91
N ALA A 546 -18.59 -17.60 -11.98
CA ALA A 546 -18.07 -16.27 -12.29
C ALA A 546 -16.70 -16.28 -12.99
N ALA A 547 -15.82 -17.23 -12.64
CA ALA A 547 -14.47 -17.28 -13.20
C ALA A 547 -14.39 -18.05 -14.53
N TYR A 548 -15.08 -19.19 -14.66
CA TYR A 548 -14.82 -20.17 -15.73
C TYR A 548 -15.98 -20.40 -16.72
N TYR A 549 -17.23 -20.06 -16.40
CA TYR A 549 -18.35 -20.38 -17.30
C TYR A 549 -18.53 -19.31 -18.39
N ASP A 550 -18.56 -19.72 -19.66
CA ASP A 550 -18.91 -18.86 -20.81
C ASP A 550 -20.26 -19.28 -21.44
N PRO A 551 -21.29 -18.41 -21.42
CA PRO A 551 -22.59 -18.69 -22.04
C PRO A 551 -22.55 -18.88 -23.55
N ASN A 552 -21.46 -18.50 -24.23
CA ASN A 552 -21.31 -18.60 -25.68
C ASN A 552 -20.58 -19.89 -26.14
N GLY A 553 -20.06 -20.69 -25.20
CA GLY A 553 -19.53 -22.03 -25.49
C GLY A 553 -18.06 -22.09 -25.92
N GLY A 554 -17.24 -21.07 -25.64
CA GLY A 554 -15.81 -21.02 -25.96
C GLY A 554 -14.90 -21.99 -25.19
N GLY A 555 -15.44 -23.00 -24.50
CA GLY A 555 -14.68 -24.01 -23.76
C GLY A 555 -15.48 -25.29 -23.51
N LYS A 556 -14.82 -26.31 -22.96
CA LYS A 556 -15.38 -27.66 -22.77
C LYS A 556 -16.67 -27.59 -21.93
N PHE A 557 -17.80 -27.95 -22.54
CA PHE A 557 -19.13 -27.88 -21.93
C PHE A 557 -19.53 -26.48 -21.41
N SER A 558 -19.11 -25.42 -22.09
CA SER A 558 -19.24 -24.01 -21.66
C SER A 558 -18.45 -23.63 -20.41
N TYR A 559 -17.48 -24.44 -19.98
CA TYR A 559 -16.49 -24.07 -18.98
C TYR A 559 -15.11 -23.95 -19.62
N TRP A 560 -14.36 -22.93 -19.24
CA TRP A 560 -12.94 -22.79 -19.55
C TRP A 560 -12.12 -23.56 -18.52
N ASP A 561 -10.93 -24.05 -18.89
CA ASP A 561 -9.95 -24.57 -17.92
C ASP A 561 -9.18 -23.44 -17.22
N TYR A 562 -9.10 -22.27 -17.87
CA TYR A 562 -8.35 -21.08 -17.43
C TYR A 562 -9.26 -19.84 -17.54
N PRO A 563 -9.37 -18.99 -16.51
CA PRO A 563 -10.41 -17.95 -16.46
C PRO A 563 -10.03 -16.63 -17.16
N THR A 564 -8.78 -16.49 -17.63
CA THR A 564 -8.17 -15.21 -18.05
C THR A 564 -7.32 -15.31 -19.33
N ASN A 565 -7.40 -16.39 -20.10
CA ASN A 565 -6.60 -16.59 -21.32
C ASN A 565 -7.41 -16.26 -22.60
N PRO A 566 -7.07 -15.22 -23.37
CA PRO A 566 -7.78 -14.84 -24.61
C PRO A 566 -7.20 -15.46 -25.89
N GLY A 567 -6.27 -16.42 -25.76
CA GLY A 567 -5.60 -17.06 -26.90
C GLY A 567 -6.46 -18.07 -27.67
N LEU A 568 -5.92 -18.62 -28.77
CA LEU A 568 -6.57 -19.70 -29.51
C LEU A 568 -6.65 -20.98 -28.64
N TYR A 569 -7.88 -21.45 -28.42
CA TYR A 569 -8.23 -22.50 -27.47
C TYR A 569 -7.72 -23.89 -27.87
N VAL A 570 -7.33 -24.69 -26.87
CA VAL A 570 -6.96 -26.10 -27.03
C VAL A 570 -7.21 -26.88 -25.74
N ASN A 571 -7.97 -27.99 -25.83
CA ASN A 571 -8.20 -28.92 -24.72
C ASN A 571 -7.01 -29.87 -24.62
N CYS A 572 -6.01 -29.58 -23.77
CA CYS A 572 -4.77 -30.34 -23.70
C CYS A 572 -4.39 -30.72 -22.24
N PRO A 573 -4.18 -32.01 -21.91
CA PRO A 573 -3.65 -32.45 -20.62
C PRO A 573 -2.21 -31.99 -20.35
N VAL A 574 -1.89 -31.75 -19.08
CA VAL A 574 -0.58 -31.21 -18.63
C VAL A 574 0.58 -32.20 -18.84
N ASP A 575 0.29 -33.49 -18.89
CA ASP A 575 1.27 -34.57 -19.09
C ASP A 575 1.70 -34.78 -20.56
N THR A 576 1.22 -33.92 -21.46
CA THR A 576 1.38 -33.99 -22.93
C THR A 576 0.70 -35.18 -23.63
N SER A 577 -0.05 -36.01 -22.90
CA SER A 577 -0.74 -37.16 -23.50
C SER A 577 -1.94 -36.70 -24.35
N GLY A 578 -1.86 -36.99 -25.66
CA GLY A 578 -2.98 -36.80 -26.59
C GLY A 578 -3.07 -35.45 -27.33
N CYS A 579 -2.11 -34.53 -27.17
CA CYS A 579 -2.12 -33.25 -27.89
C CYS A 579 -1.17 -33.24 -29.09
N SER A 580 -1.51 -32.46 -30.13
CA SER A 580 -0.61 -32.16 -31.25
C SER A 580 0.51 -31.19 -30.84
N THR A 581 1.60 -31.17 -31.60
CA THR A 581 2.72 -30.24 -31.35
C THR A 581 2.27 -28.78 -31.53
N GLY A 582 2.28 -28.02 -30.42
CA GLY A 582 1.86 -26.61 -30.38
C GLY A 582 0.55 -26.35 -29.61
N GLU A 583 -0.12 -27.38 -29.09
CA GLU A 583 -1.44 -27.28 -28.44
C GLU A 583 -1.40 -27.05 -26.92
N GLN A 584 -0.23 -26.86 -26.32
CA GLN A 584 -0.10 -26.53 -24.88
C GLN A 584 -0.22 -25.01 -24.65
N PRO A 585 -0.94 -24.56 -23.61
CA PRO A 585 -0.76 -23.21 -23.08
C PRO A 585 0.70 -23.05 -22.62
N VAL A 586 1.47 -22.21 -23.32
CA VAL A 586 2.88 -21.99 -22.98
C VAL A 586 2.99 -21.48 -21.54
N ALA A 587 3.88 -22.06 -20.75
CA ALA A 587 4.14 -21.64 -19.38
C ALA A 587 4.35 -20.12 -19.32
N THR A 588 3.66 -19.45 -18.40
CA THR A 588 3.62 -17.99 -18.34
C THR A 588 5.02 -17.42 -18.10
N GLN A 589 5.46 -16.56 -19.02
CA GLN A 589 6.78 -15.93 -18.94
C GLN A 589 6.66 -14.54 -18.33
N LEU A 590 7.59 -14.21 -17.44
CA LEU A 590 7.77 -12.86 -16.96
C LEU A 590 8.52 -12.05 -18.03
N ASP A 591 7.96 -10.93 -18.48
CA ASP A 591 8.68 -10.00 -19.34
C ASP A 591 9.77 -9.23 -18.56
N VAL A 592 10.51 -8.36 -19.26
CA VAL A 592 11.58 -7.53 -18.66
C VAL A 592 11.08 -6.53 -17.60
N ASN A 593 9.77 -6.38 -17.42
CA ASN A 593 9.12 -5.52 -16.44
C ASN A 593 8.45 -6.33 -15.31
N GLY A 594 8.46 -7.67 -15.37
CA GLY A 594 7.78 -8.57 -14.44
C GLY A 594 6.34 -8.93 -14.83
N ASN A 595 5.84 -8.50 -16.00
CA ASN A 595 4.46 -8.80 -16.42
C ASN A 595 4.27 -10.28 -16.73
N VAL A 596 3.13 -10.85 -16.32
CA VAL A 596 2.72 -12.21 -16.72
C VAL A 596 2.29 -12.17 -18.18
N THR A 597 3.09 -12.77 -19.06
CA THR A 597 2.86 -12.82 -20.51
C THR A 597 2.74 -14.25 -21.03
N ASN A 598 1.91 -14.44 -22.06
CA ASN A 598 1.91 -15.66 -22.87
C ASN A 598 2.80 -15.46 -24.09
N ALA A 599 3.54 -16.49 -24.49
CA ALA A 599 4.46 -16.41 -25.64
C ALA A 599 3.71 -16.13 -26.96
N GLY A 600 3.73 -14.87 -27.39
CA GLY A 600 3.19 -14.42 -28.69
C GLY A 600 2.01 -13.45 -28.60
N THR A 601 1.19 -13.47 -27.54
CA THR A 601 -0.01 -12.63 -27.45
C THR A 601 -0.36 -12.17 -26.03
N GLN A 602 -0.37 -10.85 -25.85
CA GLN A 602 -0.89 -10.06 -24.72
C GLN A 602 -0.21 -10.24 -23.34
N PRO A 603 -0.10 -9.15 -22.53
CA PRO A 603 0.05 -9.25 -21.09
C PRO A 603 -1.28 -9.70 -20.47
N LEU A 604 -1.26 -10.71 -19.60
CA LEU A 604 -2.45 -11.16 -18.88
C LEU A 604 -2.79 -10.18 -17.75
N ALA A 605 -1.76 -9.73 -17.03
CA ALA A 605 -1.80 -8.62 -16.09
C ALA A 605 -0.58 -7.72 -16.29
N THR A 606 -0.80 -6.41 -16.20
CA THR A 606 0.29 -5.44 -16.01
C THR A 606 0.61 -5.33 -14.54
N PHE A 607 1.89 -5.35 -14.16
CA PHE A 607 2.28 -4.77 -12.88
C PHE A 607 2.29 -3.25 -13.03
N GLU A 608 1.92 -2.51 -11.97
CA GLU A 608 2.09 -1.05 -11.96
C GLU A 608 3.60 -0.72 -12.03
N SER A 609 4.05 -0.30 -13.22
CA SER A 609 5.46 -0.06 -13.52
C SER A 609 5.69 1.30 -14.18
N LEU A 610 5.92 2.35 -13.37
CA LEU A 610 6.45 3.65 -13.82
C LEU A 610 7.18 4.37 -12.65
N PRO A 611 8.40 4.89 -12.88
CA PRO A 611 9.54 4.26 -13.53
C PRO A 611 10.45 3.56 -12.50
N GLY A 612 10.97 2.39 -12.87
CA GLY A 612 11.68 1.48 -11.95
C GLY A 612 11.08 0.08 -12.05
N SER A 613 11.87 -0.95 -11.73
CA SER A 613 11.40 -2.34 -11.79
C SER A 613 10.24 -2.56 -10.82
N ALA A 614 9.23 -3.32 -11.27
CA ALA A 614 8.08 -3.66 -10.44
C ALA A 614 8.54 -4.31 -9.13
N PRO A 615 7.90 -3.99 -7.98
CA PRO A 615 8.14 -4.73 -6.76
C PRO A 615 7.52 -6.13 -6.88
N ASP A 616 8.38 -7.13 -6.79
CA ASP A 616 8.06 -8.46 -6.30
C ASP A 616 7.32 -8.40 -4.92
N TRP A 617 7.15 -9.54 -4.27
CA TRP A 617 6.92 -9.68 -2.81
C TRP A 617 7.87 -8.85 -1.92
N CYS A 618 8.92 -8.28 -2.51
CA CYS A 618 9.86 -7.30 -1.99
C CYS A 618 9.42 -5.86 -2.35
N PRO A 619 8.60 -5.16 -1.53
CA PRO A 619 8.10 -3.82 -1.85
C PRO A 619 9.22 -2.78 -1.87
N GLN A 620 9.08 -1.74 -2.71
CA GLN A 620 10.03 -0.61 -2.72
C GLN A 620 10.10 0.07 -1.34
N PRO A 621 11.30 0.48 -0.88
CA PRO A 621 12.58 0.55 -1.60
C PRO A 621 13.51 -0.65 -1.34
N PHE A 622 12.99 -1.84 -1.03
CA PHE A 622 13.82 -3.03 -0.79
C PHE A 622 14.34 -3.64 -2.09
N THR A 623 15.55 -4.18 -2.05
CA THR A 623 16.14 -4.98 -3.14
C THR A 623 15.92 -6.47 -2.89
N ALA A 624 15.81 -7.28 -3.96
CA ALA A 624 15.60 -8.72 -3.86
C ALA A 624 16.60 -9.44 -2.92
N ALA A 625 17.85 -8.99 -2.87
CA ALA A 625 18.91 -9.52 -2.00
C ALA A 625 18.75 -9.19 -0.50
N GLN A 626 17.91 -8.21 -0.15
CA GLN A 626 17.51 -7.96 1.24
C GLN A 626 16.31 -8.82 1.63
N CYS A 627 15.40 -9.05 0.67
CA CYS A 627 14.22 -9.85 0.86
C CYS A 627 14.54 -11.35 0.92
N SER A 628 15.55 -11.83 0.19
CA SER A 628 16.01 -13.23 0.19
C SER A 628 16.69 -13.71 1.48
N GLN A 629 16.88 -12.85 2.49
CA GLN A 629 17.59 -13.22 3.72
C GLN A 629 16.68 -13.91 4.73
N THR A 630 16.50 -15.22 4.57
CA THR A 630 15.81 -16.10 5.53
C THR A 630 16.79 -16.73 6.53
N PRO A 631 16.73 -16.39 7.84
CA PRO A 631 17.59 -17.02 8.86
C PRO A 631 17.26 -18.49 9.16
N VAL A 632 16.21 -19.04 8.53
CA VAL A 632 15.71 -20.41 8.77
C VAL A 632 15.54 -21.11 7.41
N PRO A 633 16.29 -22.18 7.12
CA PRO A 633 16.25 -22.86 5.80
C PRO A 633 14.95 -23.61 5.47
N LEU A 634 13.97 -23.65 6.37
CA LEU A 634 12.86 -24.62 6.31
C LEU A 634 11.71 -24.24 5.38
N PHE A 635 11.56 -22.97 4.99
CA PHE A 635 10.50 -22.55 4.05
C PHE A 635 10.92 -21.34 3.19
N PRO A 636 10.88 -21.46 1.84
CA PRO A 636 10.85 -20.31 0.93
C PRO A 636 9.51 -19.54 0.95
N ALA A 637 8.49 -20.06 1.63
CA ALA A 637 7.07 -19.78 1.43
C ALA A 637 6.53 -18.46 2.03
N TYR A 638 7.35 -17.41 2.18
CA TYR A 638 6.92 -16.08 2.66
C TYR A 638 6.78 -15.05 1.52
N GLY A 639 6.34 -15.50 0.35
CA GLY A 639 6.04 -14.65 -0.80
C GLY A 639 4.74 -13.86 -0.61
N GLY A 640 4.78 -12.76 0.14
CA GLY A 640 3.61 -11.90 0.35
C GLY A 640 3.09 -11.29 -0.95
N ASN A 641 1.84 -11.62 -1.29
CA ASN A 641 0.99 -11.04 -2.34
C ASN A 641 1.68 -10.62 -3.67
N VAL A 642 1.62 -11.48 -4.68
CA VAL A 642 2.46 -11.42 -5.89
C VAL A 642 1.96 -10.51 -7.02
N SER A 643 0.88 -9.75 -6.87
CA SER A 643 0.47 -8.70 -7.84
C SER A 643 -0.31 -7.58 -7.12
N SER A 644 -1.12 -6.77 -7.80
CA SER A 644 -2.03 -5.81 -7.13
C SER A 644 -3.47 -5.98 -7.64
N VAL A 645 -4.44 -5.50 -6.86
CA VAL A 645 -5.87 -5.66 -7.19
C VAL A 645 -6.19 -5.04 -8.56
N GLY A 646 -6.81 -5.84 -9.44
CA GLY A 646 -7.48 -5.35 -10.64
C GLY A 646 -6.58 -4.98 -11.82
N GLN A 647 -5.30 -5.34 -11.79
CA GLN A 647 -4.35 -4.98 -12.87
C GLN A 647 -4.34 -5.97 -14.07
N ALA A 648 -5.35 -6.83 -14.16
CA ALA A 648 -5.54 -7.71 -15.32
C ALA A 648 -5.96 -6.90 -16.55
N LEU A 649 -5.33 -7.18 -17.70
CA LEU A 649 -5.82 -6.64 -18.97
C LEU A 649 -6.97 -7.50 -19.52
N THR A 650 -6.91 -8.81 -19.28
CA THR A 650 -7.99 -9.74 -19.65
C THR A 650 -8.97 -9.92 -18.48
N ARG A 651 -10.27 -9.81 -18.78
CA ARG A 651 -11.37 -10.13 -17.87
C ARG A 651 -11.90 -11.54 -18.15
N SER A 652 -12.44 -12.19 -17.13
CA SER A 652 -13.23 -13.43 -17.26
C SER A 652 -14.50 -13.22 -18.09
N PRO A 653 -15.26 -14.28 -18.45
CA PRO A 653 -16.53 -14.16 -19.19
C PRO A 653 -17.56 -13.26 -18.49
N TRP A 654 -17.47 -13.17 -17.16
CA TRP A 654 -18.36 -12.35 -16.32
C TRP A 654 -17.73 -11.04 -15.87
N GLY A 655 -16.53 -10.71 -16.33
CA GLY A 655 -15.90 -9.42 -16.07
C GLY A 655 -15.07 -9.35 -14.81
N THR A 656 -14.95 -10.44 -14.03
CA THR A 656 -13.99 -10.45 -12.92
C THR A 656 -12.58 -10.31 -13.47
N LEU A 657 -11.79 -9.46 -12.83
CA LEU A 657 -10.37 -9.31 -13.12
C LEU A 657 -9.60 -10.44 -12.42
N ASP A 658 -8.32 -10.57 -12.78
CA ASP A 658 -7.38 -11.54 -12.21
C ASP A 658 -7.46 -11.61 -10.67
N GLN A 659 -7.09 -12.77 -10.16
CA GLN A 659 -7.31 -13.24 -8.80
C GLN A 659 -6.20 -12.71 -7.89
N GLY A 660 -6.07 -11.37 -7.92
CA GLY A 660 -4.80 -10.67 -7.75
C GLY A 660 -3.96 -11.23 -6.60
N GLY A 661 -2.72 -11.58 -6.91
CA GLY A 661 -1.60 -11.76 -6.00
C GLY A 661 -1.70 -12.81 -4.88
N ASN A 662 -2.87 -13.34 -4.59
CA ASN A 662 -3.08 -14.44 -3.67
C ASN A 662 -3.08 -15.74 -4.45
N VAL A 663 -2.61 -16.82 -3.81
CA VAL A 663 -2.62 -18.15 -4.42
C VAL A 663 -3.93 -18.89 -4.09
N VAL A 664 -4.76 -18.37 -3.16
CA VAL A 664 -5.94 -19.06 -2.63
C VAL A 664 -7.07 -18.11 -2.26
N GLU A 665 -8.29 -18.32 -2.76
CA GLU A 665 -9.52 -17.68 -2.27
C GLU A 665 -10.33 -18.61 -1.33
N ILE A 666 -10.74 -18.08 -0.17
CA ILE A 666 -11.57 -18.81 0.81
C ILE A 666 -13.06 -18.73 0.45
N THR A 667 -13.71 -19.89 0.28
CA THR A 667 -15.17 -19.98 0.03
C THR A 667 -15.96 -20.30 1.30
N ASP A 668 -17.27 -20.03 1.29
CA ASP A 668 -18.18 -20.45 2.35
C ASP A 668 -18.79 -21.86 2.18
N THR A 669 -18.28 -22.64 1.22
CA THR A 669 -18.73 -24.02 0.95
C THR A 669 -18.08 -25.00 1.93
N ILE A 670 -18.90 -25.73 2.69
CA ILE A 670 -18.43 -26.78 3.61
C ILE A 670 -18.02 -28.02 2.82
N ALA A 671 -16.91 -28.64 3.21
CA ALA A 671 -16.40 -29.88 2.64
C ALA A 671 -16.50 -31.05 3.64
N PRO A 672 -16.50 -32.31 3.14
CA PRO A 672 -16.06 -33.44 3.95
C PRO A 672 -14.62 -33.25 4.46
N PRO A 673 -14.25 -33.86 5.60
CA PRO A 673 -12.87 -33.90 6.07
C PRO A 673 -11.99 -34.76 5.13
N PRO A 674 -10.69 -34.45 4.99
CA PRO A 674 -9.72 -35.39 4.45
C PRO A 674 -9.71 -36.71 5.23
N LYS A 675 -9.37 -37.82 4.55
CA LYS A 675 -9.42 -39.20 5.10
C LYS A 675 -8.62 -39.40 6.41
N LEU A 676 -7.61 -38.57 6.66
CA LEU A 676 -6.73 -38.63 7.84
C LEU A 676 -6.98 -37.50 8.86
N SER A 677 -8.04 -36.71 8.70
CA SER A 677 -8.35 -35.55 9.56
C SER A 677 -9.49 -35.83 10.54
N ASP A 678 -9.51 -35.12 11.67
CA ASP A 678 -10.63 -35.18 12.63
C ASP A 678 -11.95 -34.79 11.94
N PRO A 679 -12.95 -35.70 11.84
CA PRO A 679 -14.24 -35.41 11.23
C PRO A 679 -15.12 -34.49 12.08
N SER A 680 -14.73 -34.17 13.32
CA SER A 680 -15.38 -33.13 14.11
C SER A 680 -15.09 -31.73 13.55
N ILE A 681 -13.89 -31.49 13.02
CA ILE A 681 -13.49 -30.19 12.45
C ILE A 681 -14.37 -29.89 11.23
N VAL A 682 -14.84 -28.65 11.12
CA VAL A 682 -15.55 -28.19 9.92
C VAL A 682 -14.52 -27.83 8.86
N TRP A 683 -14.51 -28.57 7.77
CA TRP A 683 -13.66 -28.30 6.61
C TRP A 683 -14.42 -27.44 5.60
N ARG A 684 -13.70 -26.61 4.86
CA ARG A 684 -14.24 -25.68 3.86
C ARG A 684 -13.43 -25.73 2.58
N ARG A 685 -14.10 -25.54 1.45
CA ARG A 685 -13.45 -25.49 0.14
C ARG A 685 -12.77 -24.16 -0.09
N TRP A 686 -11.65 -24.21 -0.77
CA TRP A 686 -10.96 -23.06 -1.33
C TRP A 686 -10.62 -23.36 -2.79
N HIS A 687 -10.45 -22.32 -3.58
CA HIS A 687 -9.95 -22.43 -4.94
C HIS A 687 -8.66 -21.62 -5.03
N GLY A 688 -7.70 -22.04 -5.85
CA GLY A 688 -6.37 -21.45 -5.84
C GLY A 688 -5.46 -21.91 -6.96
N GLY A 689 -4.36 -21.20 -7.16
CA GLY A 689 -3.24 -21.69 -7.96
C GLY A 689 -2.56 -22.85 -7.26
N VAL A 690 -1.91 -23.71 -8.04
CA VAL A 690 -1.08 -24.77 -7.48
C VAL A 690 0.21 -24.14 -6.94
N VAL A 691 0.35 -24.10 -5.61
CA VAL A 691 1.48 -23.47 -4.88
C VAL A 691 2.88 -23.97 -5.28
N THR A 692 2.98 -25.08 -6.03
CA THR A 692 4.22 -25.69 -6.52
C THR A 692 4.34 -25.68 -8.05
N ALA A 693 3.38 -25.12 -8.80
CA ALA A 693 3.45 -25.07 -10.25
C ALA A 693 4.53 -24.10 -10.74
N THR A 694 5.20 -24.46 -11.83
CA THR A 694 6.23 -23.65 -12.50
C THR A 694 5.66 -22.46 -13.29
N ALA A 695 4.33 -22.28 -13.29
CA ALA A 695 3.62 -21.19 -13.94
C ALA A 695 2.45 -20.74 -13.05
N TYR A 696 2.20 -19.43 -12.98
CA TYR A 696 1.06 -18.86 -12.25
C TYR A 696 -0.24 -19.13 -13.02
N GLN A 697 -0.83 -20.30 -12.80
CA GLN A 697 -2.04 -20.76 -13.47
C GLN A 697 -3.08 -21.27 -12.46
N MET A 698 -4.35 -21.06 -12.80
CA MET A 698 -5.49 -21.44 -11.99
C MET A 698 -6.47 -22.28 -12.79
N TRP A 699 -6.43 -23.59 -12.58
CA TRP A 699 -7.27 -24.57 -13.26
C TRP A 699 -8.63 -24.70 -12.59
N LEU A 700 -9.70 -24.94 -13.36
CA LEU A 700 -11.04 -25.18 -12.81
C LEU A 700 -11.05 -26.25 -11.69
N SER A 701 -10.19 -27.27 -11.80
CA SER A 701 -10.06 -28.38 -10.84
C SER A 701 -9.15 -28.12 -9.63
N ALA A 702 -8.51 -26.94 -9.51
CA ALA A 702 -7.61 -26.59 -8.42
C ALA A 702 -8.35 -26.24 -7.11
N VAL A 703 -9.10 -27.22 -6.59
CA VAL A 703 -10.01 -27.10 -5.46
C VAL A 703 -9.43 -27.82 -4.24
N GLY A 704 -9.01 -27.05 -3.25
CA GLY A 704 -8.53 -27.58 -1.97
C GLY A 704 -9.61 -27.60 -0.87
N VAL A 705 -9.24 -28.20 0.26
CA VAL A 705 -9.99 -28.06 1.53
C VAL A 705 -9.08 -27.51 2.63
N THR A 706 -9.66 -26.73 3.54
CA THR A 706 -8.96 -26.11 4.68
C THR A 706 -9.85 -26.18 5.92
N PRO A 707 -9.29 -26.34 7.13
CA PRO A 707 -10.11 -26.33 8.34
C PRO A 707 -10.63 -24.91 8.64
N GLN A 708 -11.88 -24.78 9.07
CA GLN A 708 -12.52 -23.48 9.35
C GLN A 708 -11.87 -22.73 10.53
N THR A 709 -11.25 -23.48 11.44
CA THR A 709 -10.60 -22.97 12.66
C THR A 709 -9.20 -23.54 12.73
N ILE A 710 -8.17 -22.69 12.66
CA ILE A 710 -6.77 -23.13 12.69
C ILE A 710 -5.89 -22.16 13.48
N PRO A 711 -5.74 -22.36 14.80
CA PRO A 711 -4.65 -21.76 15.56
C PRO A 711 -3.30 -22.23 14.96
N GLY A 712 -2.39 -21.30 14.69
CA GLY A 712 -1.02 -21.61 14.20
C GLY A 712 -0.86 -21.84 12.69
N TYR A 713 -1.94 -22.12 11.94
CA TYR A 713 -1.93 -22.16 10.46
C TYR A 713 -2.24 -20.78 9.84
N SER A 714 -2.14 -19.72 10.65
CA SER A 714 -2.37 -18.32 10.28
C SER A 714 -1.22 -17.70 9.46
N ILE A 715 -0.14 -18.44 9.24
CA ILE A 715 1.10 -17.95 8.59
C ILE A 715 1.28 -18.50 7.16
N ASN A 716 0.19 -18.59 6.39
CA ASN A 716 0.24 -18.89 4.94
C ASN A 716 -0.24 -17.64 4.17
N PRO A 717 0.67 -16.72 3.79
CA PRO A 717 0.37 -15.33 3.43
C PRO A 717 -0.13 -15.13 1.99
N PHE A 718 -1.01 -16.03 1.53
CA PHE A 718 -1.52 -16.12 0.16
C PHE A 718 -3.05 -16.28 0.09
N ARG A 719 -3.79 -15.99 1.17
CA ARG A 719 -5.22 -16.31 1.31
C ARG A 719 -6.09 -15.06 1.23
N GLY A 720 -6.87 -14.97 0.16
CA GLY A 720 -7.75 -13.87 -0.23
C GLY A 720 -9.22 -14.02 0.14
N ILE A 721 -9.98 -12.96 -0.16
CA ILE A 721 -11.43 -12.85 0.08
C ILE A 721 -12.09 -12.14 -1.10
N ARG A 722 -13.11 -12.77 -1.69
CA ARG A 722 -14.02 -12.16 -2.67
C ARG A 722 -15.47 -12.26 -2.18
N LEU A 723 -16.23 -11.19 -2.36
CA LEU A 723 -17.63 -11.11 -1.93
C LEU A 723 -18.61 -11.47 -3.05
N VAL A 724 -19.72 -12.09 -2.66
CA VAL A 724 -20.95 -12.16 -3.44
C VAL A 724 -21.99 -11.21 -2.83
N VAL A 725 -22.79 -10.59 -3.68
CA VAL A 725 -23.91 -9.73 -3.32
C VAL A 725 -25.16 -10.23 -4.04
N GLN A 726 -26.23 -10.49 -3.30
CA GLN A 726 -27.50 -10.92 -3.88
C GLN A 726 -28.64 -10.13 -3.26
N GLY A 727 -29.41 -9.39 -4.07
CA GLY A 727 -30.63 -8.70 -3.62
C GLY A 727 -30.45 -7.77 -2.41
N THR A 728 -29.65 -6.71 -2.54
CA THR A 728 -29.48 -5.69 -1.48
C THR A 728 -30.82 -5.07 -1.08
N LYS A 729 -31.10 -5.04 0.23
CA LYS A 729 -32.15 -4.20 0.84
C LYS A 729 -31.77 -2.73 0.82
#